data_AF-A0A914W4R4-F1
#
_entry.id   AF-A0A914W4R4-F1
#
_cell.length_a   1.000
_cell.length_b   1.000
_cell.length_c   1.000
_cell.angle_alpha   90.00
_cell.angle_beta   90.00
_cell.angle_gamma   90.00
#
_symmetry.space_group_name_H-M   'P 1'
#
loop_
_entity.id
_entity.type
_entity.pdbx_description
1 polymer ?
#
loop_
_entity_poly.entity_id
_entity_poly.type
_entity_poly.pdbx_seq_one_letter_code
_entity_poly.pdbx_strand_id
1 'polypeptide(L)'
;MVTRLWWCLLFFFCSVASAQEQQPHPEPQQPPHPEPQQQSQQPLPEPQQQPLPEPHQQPLPEPQQPPHPEPQQQPHPEPTPSSSLSPVLDTEEDRRGPPKQDTDIVQQLIDGFLGSKPALGSNKTSMSPSRFVNTSDYWFTNNLKPAGSIKDLDAAQKWLDGYVKEAEVILQEVNGAGWSYFTNLTDHHQKILVQAEDVLGKFVRSTSKQVKQFDMAALASNDSLQRMMSMLTIEGMKALPEERLAELNELKKELSGAFANGAICEKGRAPPCTLRYPDLQPLMATERDASRLLYIWLAWRGVAGPPYRQNYTDLMEVSNEGAKLNGFRDAGEMWRSPYEMTTPSLGQAASLDLRTELKRLYSEMLPLYVQLHAYMRRRLAGIFNPNNVPALTKDGPIPAHVLGSMHAENWASLYFETKPFAQDENTFGGDPWSAHDPIGSELQKHNYTVEGMFKQAEEYFTSMGFDNLPESFWNTSVFTRPWEKDMLCHPSLAFDLRNGKDYRVKICAQVSQADFTEAHKLLAQNYYQMSYREQPLPFRESANPSFASAIAESFGLLSENGDYLKSLGLLPSDKTIDSDSPKMINKLYQEALQWIAAIPFTVVADFWRWDAFAGVLNETSYNDGWWHLREQYQGVKAPAPRSPTEDFDPLSSPLISQQHNPVIRESVSYIMKFQIIKGLCGVVNGTDGPLQTTTCSLANSKMAGEKLKNLMRLGASRSWPEALKEITGTEKLDATPLMEYYRPLLDWLKAENEKTHTYIGWDGPGTPFEKSEIPEPTGNLGPSGAELFPSREEVSYPGQSCGRGQICLLDSTCNGTICECNDGLFAFKMGHSVSCLPGDPAQVGFGTGSDLVIGLFSHETPSVSAEPEPEPIPEGETPAKKAATTYLAHVCLILVCGLIAMLQKAVL
;
A
#
# COMPACT_ATOMS: atom_id res chain seq x y z
N MET A 1 -9.19 4.41 -7.35
CA MET A 1 -10.04 3.20 -7.36
C MET A 1 -9.23 1.92 -7.56
N VAL A 2 -8.31 1.88 -8.54
CA VAL A 2 -7.57 0.67 -8.93
C VAL A 2 -6.69 0.05 -7.84
N THR A 3 -6.05 0.85 -6.99
CA THR A 3 -5.23 0.40 -5.85
C THR A 3 -6.02 -0.24 -4.68
N ARG A 4 -7.36 -0.11 -4.66
CA ARG A 4 -8.19 -0.41 -3.48
C ARG A 4 -8.45 -1.91 -3.26
N LEU A 5 -8.52 -2.69 -4.34
CA LEU A 5 -8.78 -4.14 -4.26
C LEU A 5 -7.56 -4.92 -3.76
N TRP A 6 -6.36 -4.43 -4.06
CA TRP A 6 -5.12 -5.18 -3.88
C TRP A 6 -4.79 -5.45 -2.40
N TRP A 7 -5.11 -4.53 -1.50
CA TRP A 7 -4.99 -4.76 -0.05
C TRP A 7 -6.13 -5.62 0.54
N CYS A 8 -7.33 -5.61 -0.07
CA CYS A 8 -8.39 -6.53 0.35
C CYS A 8 -8.03 -7.99 0.04
N LEU A 9 -7.32 -8.26 -1.07
CA LEU A 9 -6.79 -9.60 -1.35
C LEU A 9 -5.76 -10.06 -0.31
N LEU A 10 -4.83 -9.20 0.11
CA LEU A 10 -3.93 -9.51 1.22
C LEU A 10 -4.69 -9.76 2.53
N PHE A 11 -5.73 -8.97 2.83
CA PHE A 11 -6.54 -9.18 4.04
C PHE A 11 -7.46 -10.40 4.00
N PHE A 12 -7.84 -10.90 2.82
CA PHE A 12 -8.60 -12.14 2.68
C PHE A 12 -7.84 -13.39 3.12
N PHE A 13 -6.50 -13.35 3.07
CA PHE A 13 -5.64 -14.49 3.42
C PHE A 13 -4.90 -14.32 4.75
N CYS A 14 -4.78 -13.09 5.27
CA CYS A 14 -3.99 -12.79 6.47
C CYS A 14 -4.65 -13.14 7.82
N SER A 15 -5.95 -13.40 7.90
CA SER A 15 -6.72 -13.25 9.14
C SER A 15 -6.68 -14.40 10.17
N VAL A 16 -5.72 -15.34 10.16
CA VAL A 16 -5.84 -16.52 11.08
C VAL A 16 -4.56 -17.22 11.60
N ALA A 17 -4.67 -17.55 12.90
CA ALA A 17 -4.23 -18.77 13.60
C ALA A 17 -2.82 -18.86 14.22
N SER A 18 -2.75 -19.07 15.55
CA SER A 18 -2.07 -20.20 16.24
C SER A 18 -1.89 -20.07 17.77
N ALA A 19 -2.54 -20.89 18.61
CA ALA A 19 -2.07 -21.06 20.00
C ALA A 19 -2.40 -22.43 20.61
N GLN A 20 -1.40 -23.11 21.18
CA GLN A 20 -1.49 -24.05 22.31
C GLN A 20 -0.05 -24.26 22.85
N GLU A 21 0.22 -24.79 24.05
CA GLU A 21 -0.42 -24.74 25.39
C GLU A 21 0.42 -25.65 26.33
N GLN A 22 0.51 -25.36 27.64
CA GLN A 22 0.40 -26.31 28.79
C GLN A 22 0.97 -25.75 30.12
N GLN A 23 0.50 -26.32 31.25
CA GLN A 23 0.90 -25.99 32.63
C GLN A 23 1.19 -27.27 33.47
N PRO A 24 1.91 -27.18 34.61
CA PRO A 24 2.40 -28.36 35.37
C PRO A 24 1.83 -28.54 36.80
N HIS A 25 2.07 -29.71 37.40
CA HIS A 25 1.83 -30.09 38.81
C HIS A 25 2.83 -31.19 39.26
N PRO A 26 3.07 -31.46 40.57
CA PRO A 26 3.24 -30.55 41.72
C PRO A 26 4.51 -30.86 42.58
N GLU A 27 4.66 -30.23 43.76
CA GLU A 27 5.86 -30.18 44.65
C GLU A 27 6.03 -31.37 45.65
N PRO A 28 7.19 -31.56 46.38
CA PRO A 28 7.40 -30.88 47.69
C PRO A 28 8.86 -30.64 48.24
N GLN A 29 9.09 -29.45 48.82
CA GLN A 29 9.77 -29.12 50.11
C GLN A 29 11.31 -29.32 50.38
N GLN A 30 12.07 -28.21 50.32
CA GLN A 30 12.99 -27.57 51.34
C GLN A 30 14.16 -28.31 52.05
N PRO A 31 15.20 -27.60 52.61
CA PRO A 31 15.91 -26.33 52.25
C PRO A 31 17.47 -26.52 52.40
N PRO A 32 18.33 -25.70 53.08
CA PRO A 32 18.56 -24.23 53.19
C PRO A 32 20.05 -23.73 52.95
N HIS A 33 20.27 -22.39 52.98
CA HIS A 33 21.51 -21.64 53.36
C HIS A 33 22.84 -21.71 52.53
N PRO A 34 23.73 -20.65 52.58
CA PRO A 34 23.51 -19.22 52.88
C PRO A 34 24.20 -18.20 51.91
N GLU A 35 24.05 -16.90 52.23
CA GLU A 35 24.47 -15.66 51.51
C GLU A 35 25.99 -15.33 51.66
N PRO A 36 26.56 -14.34 50.92
CA PRO A 36 26.68 -12.98 51.49
C PRO A 36 26.52 -11.78 50.51
N GLN A 37 26.52 -10.56 51.09
CA GLN A 37 26.01 -9.29 50.54
C GLN A 37 27.07 -8.34 49.98
N GLN A 38 26.63 -7.29 49.26
CA GLN A 38 27.19 -5.92 49.45
C GLN A 38 26.17 -4.81 49.11
N GLN A 39 26.48 -3.57 49.50
CA GLN A 39 25.55 -2.43 49.69
C GLN A 39 26.24 -1.12 49.23
N SER A 40 25.62 0.03 48.94
CA SER A 40 24.24 0.58 49.09
C SER A 40 23.95 1.53 47.87
N GLN A 41 23.11 2.58 47.77
CA GLN A 41 22.43 3.57 48.65
C GLN A 41 21.13 4.13 47.98
N GLN A 42 20.47 5.09 48.64
CA GLN A 42 19.40 5.96 48.10
C GLN A 42 19.64 7.44 48.53
N PRO A 43 19.11 8.41 47.77
CA PRO A 43 18.02 9.28 48.28
C PRO A 43 17.00 9.68 47.18
N LEU A 44 15.81 10.25 47.41
CA LEU A 44 14.77 10.23 48.47
C LEU A 44 13.48 10.85 47.82
N PRO A 45 12.22 10.55 48.23
CA PRO A 45 11.04 10.83 47.40
C PRO A 45 10.08 11.92 47.93
N GLU A 46 9.15 12.39 47.09
CA GLU A 46 7.76 12.82 47.44
C GLU A 46 6.96 13.25 46.17
N PRO A 47 5.62 13.36 46.18
CA PRO A 47 4.63 12.71 47.04
C PRO A 47 3.53 11.93 46.25
N GLN A 48 2.84 10.99 46.90
CA GLN A 48 1.63 10.34 46.35
C GLN A 48 0.36 11.10 46.75
N GLN A 49 -0.64 11.16 45.87
CA GLN A 49 -2.03 11.51 46.23
C GLN A 49 -2.82 10.25 46.62
N GLN A 50 -3.70 10.37 47.61
CA GLN A 50 -4.54 9.28 48.10
C GLN A 50 -5.81 9.09 47.25
N PRO A 51 -6.34 7.85 47.12
CA PRO A 51 -7.58 7.60 46.38
C PRO A 51 -8.83 8.01 47.17
N LEU A 52 -9.87 8.47 46.46
CA LEU A 52 -11.23 8.56 47.01
C LEU A 52 -11.87 7.16 47.09
N PRO A 53 -12.71 6.87 48.11
CA PRO A 53 -13.31 5.55 48.30
C PRO A 53 -14.57 5.32 47.45
N GLU A 54 -14.78 4.08 47.03
CA GLU A 54 -16.05 3.61 46.45
C GLU A 54 -17.16 3.51 47.51
N PRO A 55 -18.42 3.85 47.20
CA PRO A 55 -19.56 3.56 48.07
C PRO A 55 -20.08 2.13 47.87
N HIS A 56 -20.31 1.40 48.97
CA HIS A 56 -20.75 0.00 48.96
C HIS A 56 -22.16 -0.23 48.39
N GLN A 57 -22.37 -1.41 47.80
CA GLN A 57 -23.67 -1.93 47.37
C GLN A 57 -24.58 -2.36 48.54
N GLN A 58 -25.88 -2.20 48.38
CA GLN A 58 -26.95 -2.90 49.13
C GLN A 58 -28.13 -3.26 48.19
N PRO A 59 -29.02 -4.21 48.56
CA PRO A 59 -29.32 -5.34 47.66
C PRO A 59 -30.57 -5.25 46.77
N LEU A 60 -30.66 -6.19 45.81
CA LEU A 60 -31.81 -6.43 44.93
C LEU A 60 -33.07 -6.95 45.65
N PRO A 61 -34.26 -6.63 45.13
CA PRO A 61 -35.46 -7.47 45.19
C PRO A 61 -35.59 -8.38 43.95
N GLU A 62 -36.30 -9.50 44.09
CA GLU A 62 -36.54 -10.50 43.03
C GLU A 62 -37.72 -10.17 42.07
N PRO A 63 -37.85 -10.86 40.91
CA PRO A 63 -38.63 -10.37 39.76
C PRO A 63 -40.14 -10.71 39.79
N GLN A 64 -40.91 -9.99 38.97
CA GLN A 64 -42.31 -10.30 38.63
C GLN A 64 -42.45 -10.75 37.16
N GLN A 65 -43.40 -11.65 36.90
CA GLN A 65 -43.59 -12.32 35.60
C GLN A 65 -44.51 -11.55 34.63
N PRO A 66 -44.39 -11.77 33.30
CA PRO A 66 -45.21 -11.10 32.28
C PRO A 66 -46.59 -11.78 32.03
N PRO A 67 -47.61 -11.03 31.56
CA PRO A 67 -48.90 -11.57 31.15
C PRO A 67 -49.07 -11.80 29.62
N HIS A 68 -49.92 -12.77 29.27
CA HIS A 68 -50.40 -13.16 27.92
C HIS A 68 -51.82 -13.78 28.10
N PRO A 69 -52.63 -14.03 27.04
CA PRO A 69 -52.95 -13.21 25.85
C PRO A 69 -54.47 -13.25 25.44
N GLU A 70 -54.81 -12.63 24.30
CA GLU A 70 -55.99 -12.95 23.42
C GLU A 70 -57.44 -12.61 23.89
N PRO A 71 -58.52 -12.67 23.06
CA PRO A 71 -58.70 -13.38 21.76
C PRO A 71 -59.36 -12.65 20.55
N GLN A 72 -59.03 -13.14 19.32
CA GLN A 72 -59.85 -13.44 18.09
C GLN A 72 -60.90 -12.42 17.53
N GLN A 73 -61.36 -12.41 16.26
CA GLN A 73 -61.62 -13.48 15.24
C GLN A 73 -61.39 -13.05 13.75
N GLN A 74 -61.48 -14.06 12.86
CA GLN A 74 -61.36 -14.12 11.37
C GLN A 74 -62.75 -13.92 10.65
N PRO A 75 -62.98 -14.09 9.29
CA PRO A 75 -62.19 -14.81 8.25
C PRO A 75 -62.13 -14.25 6.76
N HIS A 76 -61.27 -14.92 5.96
CA HIS A 76 -61.27 -15.34 4.51
C HIS A 76 -62.38 -14.90 3.49
N PRO A 77 -62.22 -15.09 2.14
CA PRO A 77 -61.19 -15.85 1.38
C PRO A 77 -60.57 -15.18 0.11
N GLU A 78 -59.69 -15.93 -0.55
CA GLU A 78 -59.23 -15.81 -1.96
C GLU A 78 -60.39 -16.04 -2.99
N PRO A 79 -60.32 -15.58 -4.27
CA PRO A 79 -59.59 -16.36 -5.30
C PRO A 79 -59.04 -15.59 -6.53
N THR A 80 -58.32 -16.31 -7.41
CA THR A 80 -58.06 -16.00 -8.84
C THR A 80 -58.99 -16.86 -9.73
N PRO A 81 -59.02 -16.79 -11.10
CA PRO A 81 -58.24 -16.00 -12.07
C PRO A 81 -59.10 -15.38 -13.22
N SER A 82 -58.46 -15.14 -14.39
CA SER A 82 -59.00 -15.21 -15.77
C SER A 82 -59.18 -13.90 -16.59
N SER A 83 -59.46 -14.09 -17.88
CA SER A 83 -59.07 -13.27 -19.03
C SER A 83 -60.26 -12.55 -19.74
N SER A 84 -59.98 -11.95 -20.91
CA SER A 84 -60.83 -11.17 -21.86
C SER A 84 -60.56 -9.65 -21.79
N LEU A 85 -60.07 -8.96 -22.83
CA LEU A 85 -60.45 -8.78 -24.25
C LEU A 85 -61.33 -7.52 -24.48
N SER A 86 -60.71 -6.53 -25.13
CA SER A 86 -61.16 -5.63 -26.24
C SER A 86 -62.65 -5.64 -26.66
N PRO A 87 -63.25 -4.50 -27.12
CA PRO A 87 -62.92 -3.98 -28.49
C PRO A 87 -63.19 -2.48 -28.88
N VAL A 88 -62.47 -2.01 -29.94
CA VAL A 88 -62.88 -1.30 -31.22
C VAL A 88 -64.07 -0.29 -31.18
N LEU A 89 -64.13 0.89 -31.84
CA LEU A 89 -63.50 1.54 -33.04
C LEU A 89 -62.49 2.66 -32.70
N ASP A 90 -61.69 3.35 -33.55
CA ASP A 90 -61.47 3.58 -35.01
C ASP A 90 -61.85 4.98 -35.58
N THR A 91 -60.90 5.63 -36.28
CA THR A 91 -61.10 6.28 -37.60
C THR A 91 -59.75 6.68 -38.26
N GLU A 92 -59.54 6.32 -39.53
CA GLU A 92 -58.40 6.75 -40.38
C GLU A 92 -58.70 8.10 -41.09
N GLU A 93 -57.79 8.82 -41.77
CA GLU A 93 -57.06 8.55 -43.03
C GLU A 93 -55.94 9.63 -43.22
N ASP A 94 -54.87 9.55 -44.06
CA ASP A 94 -54.24 8.50 -44.88
C ASP A 94 -52.88 9.06 -45.46
N ARG A 95 -52.01 8.20 -46.01
CA ARG A 95 -50.97 8.40 -47.08
C ARG A 95 -49.46 8.42 -46.76
N ARG A 96 -48.87 7.21 -46.94
CA ARG A 96 -47.55 6.84 -47.56
C ARG A 96 -46.32 6.57 -46.66
N GLY A 97 -45.91 5.29 -46.61
CA GLY A 97 -44.54 4.78 -46.31
C GLY A 97 -43.76 4.45 -47.61
N PRO A 98 -42.85 3.44 -47.70
CA PRO A 98 -42.50 2.32 -46.77
C PRO A 98 -40.96 2.27 -46.48
N PRO A 99 -40.30 1.14 -46.06
CA PRO A 99 -40.73 -0.17 -45.52
C PRO A 99 -40.12 -0.52 -44.13
N LYS A 100 -40.31 -1.77 -43.66
CA LYS A 100 -39.70 -2.36 -42.44
C LYS A 100 -38.66 -3.44 -42.76
N GLN A 101 -37.67 -3.61 -41.88
CA GLN A 101 -36.80 -4.79 -41.67
C GLN A 101 -36.18 -4.68 -40.24
N ASP A 102 -35.81 -5.74 -39.52
CA ASP A 102 -36.33 -7.12 -39.50
C ASP A 102 -35.97 -7.73 -38.13
N THR A 103 -36.95 -8.07 -37.28
CA THR A 103 -36.67 -8.40 -35.86
C THR A 103 -36.17 -9.83 -35.61
N ASP A 104 -36.44 -10.75 -36.54
CA ASP A 104 -36.21 -12.18 -36.31
C ASP A 104 -34.71 -12.55 -36.31
N ILE A 105 -33.87 -11.73 -36.94
CA ILE A 105 -32.41 -11.87 -36.94
C ILE A 105 -31.83 -11.70 -35.53
N VAL A 106 -32.40 -10.79 -34.72
CA VAL A 106 -31.93 -10.53 -33.35
C VAL A 106 -32.19 -11.74 -32.45
N GLN A 107 -33.35 -12.39 -32.59
CA GLN A 107 -33.67 -13.58 -31.80
C GLN A 107 -32.83 -14.79 -32.23
N GLN A 108 -32.61 -15.00 -33.53
CA GLN A 108 -31.72 -16.07 -34.02
C GLN A 108 -30.27 -15.91 -33.53
N LEU A 109 -29.78 -14.67 -33.38
CA LEU A 109 -28.46 -14.39 -32.79
C LEU A 109 -28.39 -14.70 -31.28
N ILE A 110 -29.49 -14.52 -30.54
CA ILE A 110 -29.59 -14.86 -29.11
C ILE A 110 -29.64 -16.39 -28.94
N ASP A 111 -30.53 -17.06 -29.67
CA ASP A 111 -30.75 -18.50 -29.54
C ASP A 111 -29.51 -19.31 -30.01
N GLY A 112 -28.81 -18.81 -31.04
CA GLY A 112 -27.53 -19.37 -31.50
C GLY A 112 -26.38 -19.25 -30.48
N PHE A 113 -26.48 -18.35 -29.49
CA PHE A 113 -25.42 -18.13 -28.49
C PHE A 113 -25.45 -19.13 -27.32
N LEU A 114 -26.52 -19.93 -27.18
CA LEU A 114 -26.81 -20.75 -26.00
C LEU A 114 -26.83 -22.28 -26.28
N GLY A 115 -26.39 -22.72 -27.46
CA GLY A 115 -26.69 -24.06 -28.04
C GLY A 115 -25.56 -25.10 -28.19
N SER A 116 -24.85 -25.47 -27.12
CA SER A 116 -24.18 -26.79 -26.90
C SER A 116 -23.34 -27.53 -27.99
N LYS A 117 -22.00 -27.55 -27.78
CA LYS A 117 -21.05 -28.70 -27.96
C LYS A 117 -20.78 -29.28 -29.38
N PRO A 118 -19.69 -30.06 -29.60
CA PRO A 118 -18.29 -29.69 -29.39
C PRO A 118 -17.37 -30.07 -30.57
N ALA A 119 -16.35 -29.27 -30.87
CA ALA A 119 -15.29 -29.61 -31.84
C ALA A 119 -13.89 -29.33 -31.25
N LEU A 120 -12.88 -30.11 -31.66
CA LEU A 120 -11.49 -29.94 -31.22
C LEU A 120 -10.83 -28.75 -31.93
N GLY A 121 -10.14 -27.89 -31.16
CA GLY A 121 -9.22 -26.88 -31.69
C GLY A 121 -9.44 -25.48 -31.12
N SER A 122 -8.47 -25.02 -30.31
CA SER A 122 -8.11 -23.60 -30.09
C SER A 122 -9.23 -22.55 -30.15
N ASN A 123 -9.91 -22.32 -29.02
CA ASN A 123 -10.30 -20.97 -28.60
C ASN A 123 -10.64 -20.93 -27.10
N LYS A 124 -9.97 -20.06 -26.32
CA LYS A 124 -10.37 -19.72 -24.95
C LYS A 124 -11.16 -18.41 -24.96
N THR A 125 -12.42 -18.47 -25.37
CA THR A 125 -13.37 -17.39 -25.07
C THR A 125 -13.50 -17.28 -23.54
N SER A 126 -13.36 -16.07 -22.99
CA SER A 126 -13.53 -15.85 -21.55
C SER A 126 -14.97 -16.21 -21.15
N MET A 127 -15.11 -17.17 -20.24
CA MET A 127 -16.40 -17.53 -19.64
C MET A 127 -16.56 -16.70 -18.36
N SER A 128 -17.72 -16.06 -18.15
CA SER A 128 -17.92 -15.22 -16.97
C SER A 128 -17.69 -16.01 -15.65
N PRO A 129 -16.97 -15.43 -14.66
CA PRO A 129 -16.73 -16.07 -13.36
C PRO A 129 -18.00 -16.52 -12.64
N SER A 130 -19.15 -15.87 -12.89
CA SER A 130 -20.44 -16.23 -12.29
C SER A 130 -20.89 -17.66 -12.59
N ARG A 131 -20.28 -18.34 -13.58
CA ARG A 131 -20.51 -19.75 -13.93
C ARG A 131 -20.29 -20.75 -12.78
N PHE A 132 -19.52 -20.38 -11.75
CA PHE A 132 -19.23 -21.23 -10.60
C PHE A 132 -20.28 -21.13 -9.48
N VAL A 133 -21.12 -20.09 -9.48
CA VAL A 133 -22.09 -19.92 -8.39
C VAL A 133 -23.15 -21.02 -8.48
N ASN A 134 -23.38 -21.71 -7.35
CA ASN A 134 -24.33 -22.83 -7.22
C ASN A 134 -23.93 -24.13 -7.97
N THR A 135 -22.64 -24.35 -8.30
CA THR A 135 -22.20 -25.60 -8.97
C THR A 135 -22.06 -26.82 -8.07
N SER A 136 -22.02 -26.63 -6.74
CA SER A 136 -21.78 -27.69 -5.76
C SER A 136 -22.41 -27.37 -4.40
N ASP A 137 -22.41 -28.35 -3.49
CA ASP A 137 -22.95 -28.20 -2.14
C ASP A 137 -22.29 -27.06 -1.35
N TYR A 138 -21.05 -26.66 -1.66
CA TYR A 138 -20.31 -25.59 -0.99
C TYR A 138 -20.92 -24.19 -1.18
N TRP A 139 -21.84 -24.02 -2.13
CA TRP A 139 -22.54 -22.76 -2.40
C TRP A 139 -23.87 -22.60 -1.65
N PHE A 140 -24.43 -23.70 -1.12
CA PHE A 140 -25.75 -23.67 -0.51
C PHE A 140 -25.69 -23.52 1.01
N THR A 141 -26.39 -22.52 1.53
CA THR A 141 -26.60 -22.30 2.98
C THR A 141 -28.00 -22.73 3.44
N ASN A 142 -28.67 -23.58 2.67
CA ASN A 142 -29.99 -24.13 2.99
C ASN A 142 -29.82 -25.36 3.89
N ASN A 143 -30.71 -25.53 4.87
CA ASN A 143 -30.72 -26.67 5.80
C ASN A 143 -29.42 -26.85 6.62
N LEU A 144 -28.66 -25.77 6.86
CA LEU A 144 -27.53 -25.80 7.78
C LEU A 144 -28.00 -26.18 9.20
N LYS A 145 -27.22 -27.04 9.85
CA LYS A 145 -27.41 -27.39 11.26
C LYS A 145 -26.97 -26.23 12.17
N PRO A 146 -27.34 -26.23 13.47
CA PRO A 146 -26.83 -25.25 14.42
C PRO A 146 -25.29 -25.23 14.49
N ALA A 147 -24.72 -24.09 14.89
CA ALA A 147 -23.28 -23.96 15.08
C ALA A 147 -22.77 -24.95 16.15
N GLY A 148 -21.59 -25.52 15.95
CA GLY A 148 -20.99 -26.50 16.87
C GLY A 148 -21.78 -27.81 17.07
N SER A 149 -22.68 -28.17 16.16
CA SER A 149 -23.53 -29.37 16.27
C SER A 149 -22.94 -30.62 15.62
N ILE A 150 -21.97 -30.49 14.70
CA ILE A 150 -21.31 -31.61 14.04
C ILE A 150 -19.99 -31.91 14.77
N LYS A 151 -19.93 -33.05 15.47
CA LYS A 151 -18.76 -33.50 16.25
C LYS A 151 -18.00 -34.66 15.58
N ASP A 152 -18.24 -34.89 14.30
CA ASP A 152 -17.74 -36.00 13.51
C ASP A 152 -16.47 -35.58 12.75
N LEU A 153 -15.34 -36.21 13.11
CA LEU A 153 -14.01 -35.95 12.55
C LEU A 153 -13.92 -36.35 11.07
N ASP A 154 -14.49 -37.49 10.69
CA ASP A 154 -14.47 -38.01 9.32
C ASP A 154 -15.35 -37.14 8.42
N ALA A 155 -16.48 -36.65 8.94
CA ALA A 155 -17.31 -35.67 8.25
C ALA A 155 -16.58 -34.32 8.05
N ALA A 156 -15.80 -33.87 9.04
CA ALA A 156 -15.01 -32.63 8.94
C ALA A 156 -13.88 -32.75 7.91
N GLN A 157 -13.10 -33.84 7.95
CA GLN A 157 -12.05 -34.11 6.97
C GLN A 157 -12.64 -34.23 5.55
N LYS A 158 -13.74 -34.99 5.38
CA LYS A 158 -14.43 -35.14 4.09
C LYS A 158 -14.98 -33.81 3.55
N TRP A 159 -15.48 -32.94 4.42
CA TRP A 159 -15.91 -31.59 4.03
C TRP A 159 -14.72 -30.77 3.53
N LEU A 160 -13.59 -30.80 4.25
CA LEU A 160 -12.37 -30.07 3.88
C LEU A 160 -11.76 -30.58 2.56
N ASP A 161 -11.72 -31.90 2.37
CA ASP A 161 -11.20 -32.55 1.15
C ASP A 161 -11.98 -32.16 -0.12
N GLY A 162 -13.25 -31.79 0.01
CA GLY A 162 -14.05 -31.25 -1.09
C GLY A 162 -13.93 -29.73 -1.20
N TYR A 163 -13.90 -29.00 -0.06
CA TYR A 163 -13.69 -27.56 -0.02
C TYR A 163 -12.42 -27.15 -0.78
N VAL A 164 -11.30 -27.83 -0.51
CA VAL A 164 -10.00 -27.52 -1.14
C VAL A 164 -10.10 -27.59 -2.68
N LYS A 165 -10.84 -28.56 -3.22
CA LYS A 165 -10.97 -28.76 -4.68
C LYS A 165 -11.79 -27.67 -5.34
N GLU A 166 -12.91 -27.27 -4.74
CA GLU A 166 -13.74 -26.16 -5.25
C GLU A 166 -13.01 -24.82 -5.09
N ALA A 167 -12.33 -24.62 -3.95
CA ALA A 167 -11.58 -23.41 -3.62
C ALA A 167 -10.38 -23.19 -4.56
N GLU A 168 -9.61 -24.24 -4.89
CA GLU A 168 -8.52 -24.14 -5.88
C GLU A 168 -9.03 -23.63 -7.24
N VAL A 169 -10.18 -24.11 -7.72
CA VAL A 169 -10.78 -23.67 -8.99
C VAL A 169 -11.20 -22.20 -8.94
N ILE A 170 -11.86 -21.78 -7.86
CA ILE A 170 -12.34 -20.39 -7.70
C ILE A 170 -11.15 -19.43 -7.58
N LEU A 171 -10.13 -19.78 -6.79
CA LEU A 171 -8.93 -18.95 -6.65
C LEU A 171 -8.12 -18.87 -7.94
N GLN A 172 -8.10 -19.92 -8.77
CA GLN A 172 -7.46 -19.85 -10.09
C GLN A 172 -8.17 -18.87 -11.04
N GLU A 173 -9.50 -18.80 -11.02
CA GLU A 173 -10.25 -17.78 -11.79
C GLU A 173 -9.97 -16.37 -11.26
N VAL A 174 -10.00 -16.15 -9.94
CA VAL A 174 -9.75 -14.84 -9.32
C VAL A 174 -8.34 -14.33 -9.60
N ASN A 175 -7.32 -15.17 -9.41
CA ASN A 175 -5.93 -14.77 -9.66
C ASN A 175 -5.65 -14.63 -11.17
N GLY A 176 -6.30 -15.43 -12.02
CA GLY A 176 -6.25 -15.26 -13.48
C GLY A 176 -6.88 -13.94 -13.96
N ALA A 177 -8.03 -13.56 -13.39
CA ALA A 177 -8.68 -12.28 -13.64
C ALA A 177 -7.84 -11.09 -13.14
N GLY A 178 -7.30 -11.20 -11.92
CA GLY A 178 -6.39 -10.22 -11.32
C GLY A 178 -5.16 -10.00 -12.18
N TRP A 179 -4.46 -11.06 -12.56
CA TRP A 179 -3.32 -11.00 -13.47
C TRP A 179 -3.66 -10.30 -14.78
N SER A 180 -4.76 -10.69 -15.42
CA SER A 180 -5.21 -10.14 -16.71
C SER A 180 -5.49 -8.64 -16.62
N TYR A 181 -6.03 -8.16 -15.51
CA TYR A 181 -6.26 -6.74 -15.25
C TYR A 181 -4.98 -5.98 -14.90
N PHE A 182 -4.11 -6.54 -14.05
CA PHE A 182 -2.87 -5.87 -13.62
C PHE A 182 -1.83 -5.73 -14.74
N THR A 183 -1.86 -6.64 -15.73
CA THR A 183 -0.98 -6.63 -16.93
C THR A 183 -1.62 -6.06 -18.19
N ASN A 184 -2.94 -5.81 -18.18
CA ASN A 184 -3.66 -5.16 -19.28
C ASN A 184 -4.90 -4.43 -18.74
N LEU A 185 -4.72 -3.13 -18.45
CA LEU A 185 -5.73 -2.24 -17.88
C LEU A 185 -6.84 -1.94 -18.88
N THR A 186 -7.97 -2.63 -18.74
CA THR A 186 -9.20 -2.34 -19.49
C THR A 186 -10.42 -2.41 -18.58
N ASP A 187 -11.45 -1.63 -18.91
CA ASP A 187 -12.80 -1.75 -18.33
C ASP A 187 -13.32 -3.18 -18.31
N HIS A 188 -13.01 -3.97 -19.35
CA HIS A 188 -13.45 -5.35 -19.49
C HIS A 188 -12.78 -6.24 -18.46
N HIS A 189 -11.44 -6.18 -18.34
CA HIS A 189 -10.71 -6.93 -17.32
C HIS A 189 -11.06 -6.47 -15.90
N GLN A 190 -11.30 -5.17 -15.68
CA GLN A 190 -11.76 -4.67 -14.39
C GLN A 190 -13.13 -5.28 -14.01
N LYS A 191 -14.07 -5.37 -14.96
CA LYS A 191 -15.39 -5.98 -14.75
C LYS A 191 -15.27 -7.49 -14.48
N ILE A 192 -14.37 -8.20 -15.15
CA ILE A 192 -14.11 -9.63 -14.89
C ILE A 192 -13.50 -9.84 -13.49
N LEU A 193 -12.52 -9.02 -13.09
CA LEU A 193 -11.93 -9.09 -11.74
C LEU A 193 -13.00 -8.88 -10.65
N VAL A 194 -13.80 -7.81 -10.76
CA VAL A 194 -14.88 -7.53 -9.80
C VAL A 194 -15.93 -8.65 -9.75
N GLN A 195 -16.24 -9.28 -10.90
CA GLN A 195 -17.10 -10.47 -10.92
C GLN A 195 -16.45 -11.67 -10.21
N ALA A 196 -15.16 -11.92 -10.40
CA ALA A 196 -14.46 -13.02 -9.72
C ALA A 196 -14.36 -12.79 -8.20
N GLU A 197 -14.11 -11.56 -7.76
CA GLU A 197 -14.04 -11.18 -6.34
C GLU A 197 -15.40 -11.24 -5.62
N ASP A 198 -16.50 -10.98 -6.36
CA ASP A 198 -17.87 -11.23 -5.88
C ASP A 198 -18.14 -12.73 -5.72
N VAL A 199 -17.79 -13.53 -6.72
CA VAL A 199 -17.91 -15.01 -6.71
C VAL A 199 -17.11 -15.62 -5.55
N LEU A 200 -15.87 -15.17 -5.31
CA LEU A 200 -15.07 -15.56 -4.14
C LEU A 200 -15.71 -15.11 -2.82
N GLY A 201 -16.23 -13.89 -2.75
CA GLY A 201 -16.93 -13.39 -1.57
C GLY A 201 -18.16 -14.22 -1.21
N LYS A 202 -18.93 -14.65 -2.22
CA LYS A 202 -20.09 -15.54 -2.08
C LYS A 202 -19.69 -16.95 -1.64
N PHE A 203 -18.61 -17.49 -2.20
CA PHE A 203 -18.04 -18.77 -1.81
C PHE A 203 -17.61 -18.77 -0.33
N VAL A 204 -16.71 -17.86 0.07
CA VAL A 204 -16.20 -17.76 1.46
C VAL A 204 -17.35 -17.58 2.47
N ARG A 205 -18.34 -16.75 2.13
CA ARG A 205 -19.55 -16.54 2.97
C ARG A 205 -20.39 -17.81 3.13
N SER A 206 -20.49 -18.64 2.09
CA SER A 206 -21.21 -19.91 2.16
C SER A 206 -20.41 -20.96 2.94
N THR A 207 -19.14 -21.17 2.57
CA THR A 207 -18.29 -22.20 3.18
C THR A 207 -18.02 -21.92 4.65
N SER A 208 -17.85 -20.66 5.05
CA SER A 208 -17.67 -20.33 6.47
C SER A 208 -18.92 -20.64 7.31
N LYS A 209 -20.12 -20.36 6.79
CA LYS A 209 -21.38 -20.76 7.44
C LYS A 209 -21.52 -22.28 7.54
N GLN A 210 -21.02 -23.02 6.55
CA GLN A 210 -20.96 -24.49 6.62
C GLN A 210 -19.95 -24.98 7.67
N VAL A 211 -18.77 -24.37 7.75
CA VAL A 211 -17.71 -24.70 8.71
C VAL A 211 -18.13 -24.43 10.15
N LYS A 212 -18.87 -23.34 10.39
CA LYS A 212 -19.41 -22.98 11.72
C LYS A 212 -20.35 -24.05 12.31
N GLN A 213 -20.87 -24.98 11.50
CA GLN A 213 -21.63 -26.15 12.00
C GLN A 213 -20.77 -27.14 12.79
N PHE A 214 -19.46 -27.19 12.54
CA PHE A 214 -18.55 -28.14 13.19
C PHE A 214 -18.10 -27.65 14.56
N ASP A 215 -18.03 -28.58 15.51
CA ASP A 215 -17.52 -28.33 16.85
C ASP A 215 -15.99 -28.37 16.85
N MET A 216 -15.35 -27.20 16.87
CA MET A 216 -13.89 -27.10 16.86
C MET A 216 -13.24 -27.78 18.07
N ALA A 217 -13.91 -27.88 19.22
CA ALA A 217 -13.39 -28.60 20.38
C ALA A 217 -13.41 -30.12 20.16
N ALA A 218 -14.36 -30.64 19.37
CA ALA A 218 -14.39 -32.06 18.97
C ALA A 218 -13.29 -32.42 17.96
N LEU A 219 -12.73 -31.43 17.23
CA LEU A 219 -11.62 -31.63 16.29
C LEU A 219 -10.24 -31.61 16.97
N ALA A 220 -10.15 -31.36 18.29
CA ALA A 220 -8.90 -31.24 19.05
C ALA A 220 -8.04 -32.52 19.15
N SER A 221 -8.43 -33.61 18.48
CA SER A 221 -7.62 -34.80 18.28
C SER A 221 -6.78 -34.76 16.99
N ASN A 222 -6.95 -33.72 16.17
CA ASN A 222 -6.18 -33.47 14.96
C ASN A 222 -5.98 -31.96 14.79
N ASP A 223 -4.92 -31.43 15.42
CA ASP A 223 -4.56 -30.01 15.46
C ASP A 223 -4.56 -29.37 14.06
N SER A 224 -4.08 -30.11 13.05
CA SER A 224 -4.02 -29.66 11.67
C SER A 224 -5.41 -29.45 11.08
N LEU A 225 -6.33 -30.39 11.28
CA LEU A 225 -7.72 -30.28 10.84
C LEU A 225 -8.48 -29.20 11.64
N GLN A 226 -8.33 -29.17 12.96
CA GLN A 226 -8.91 -28.13 13.81
C GLN A 226 -8.46 -26.74 13.37
N ARG A 227 -7.16 -26.55 13.11
CA ARG A 227 -6.59 -25.30 12.61
C ARG A 227 -7.18 -24.94 11.24
N MET A 228 -7.11 -25.82 10.24
CA MET A 228 -7.68 -25.53 8.91
C MET A 228 -9.18 -25.18 8.97
N MET A 229 -9.95 -25.88 9.81
CA MET A 229 -11.37 -25.59 9.99
C MET A 229 -11.58 -24.27 10.74
N SER A 230 -10.80 -23.94 11.77
CA SER A 230 -10.91 -22.64 12.46
C SER A 230 -10.55 -21.47 11.54
N MET A 231 -9.56 -21.63 10.65
CA MET A 231 -9.24 -20.63 9.61
C MET A 231 -10.47 -20.27 8.76
N LEU A 232 -11.24 -21.28 8.36
CA LEU A 232 -12.40 -21.10 7.50
C LEU A 232 -13.63 -20.56 8.25
N THR A 233 -13.58 -20.35 9.58
CA THR A 233 -14.66 -19.66 10.32
C THR A 233 -14.63 -18.12 10.17
N ILE A 234 -13.57 -17.55 9.61
CA ILE A 234 -13.41 -16.10 9.46
C ILE A 234 -13.83 -15.68 8.04
N GLU A 235 -14.94 -14.94 7.94
CA GLU A 235 -15.45 -14.35 6.70
C GLU A 235 -14.84 -12.95 6.44
N GLY A 236 -14.18 -12.37 7.45
CA GLY A 236 -13.75 -10.98 7.46
C GLY A 236 -14.92 -10.05 7.14
N MET A 237 -14.69 -9.02 6.33
CA MET A 237 -15.74 -8.06 5.97
C MET A 237 -16.90 -8.65 5.15
N LYS A 238 -16.79 -9.88 4.61
CA LYS A 238 -17.92 -10.53 3.89
C LYS A 238 -19.00 -11.11 4.82
N ALA A 239 -18.77 -11.11 6.13
CA ALA A 239 -19.79 -11.47 7.11
C ALA A 239 -21.01 -10.52 7.04
N LEU A 240 -20.75 -9.23 6.79
CA LEU A 240 -21.73 -8.15 6.70
C LEU A 240 -22.93 -8.49 5.80
N PRO A 241 -24.14 -7.96 6.09
CA PRO A 241 -25.23 -7.86 5.13
C PRO A 241 -24.77 -7.27 3.79
N GLU A 242 -25.40 -7.63 2.69
CA GLU A 242 -25.00 -7.21 1.34
C GLU A 242 -25.05 -5.68 1.17
N GLU A 243 -26.07 -5.05 1.77
CA GLU A 243 -26.23 -3.60 1.89
C GLU A 243 -25.08 -2.92 2.66
N ARG A 244 -24.78 -3.38 3.89
CA ARG A 244 -23.69 -2.85 4.73
C ARG A 244 -22.30 -3.12 4.11
N LEU A 245 -22.15 -4.19 3.35
CA LEU A 245 -20.94 -4.46 2.57
C LEU A 245 -20.82 -3.52 1.36
N ALA A 246 -21.93 -3.18 0.68
CA ALA A 246 -21.93 -2.19 -0.39
C ALA A 246 -21.59 -0.79 0.16
N GLU A 247 -22.18 -0.41 1.29
CA GLU A 247 -21.88 0.81 2.06
C GLU A 247 -20.39 0.90 2.41
N LEU A 248 -19.79 -0.14 3.02
CA LEU A 248 -18.35 -0.20 3.31
C LEU A 248 -17.48 0.08 2.06
N ASN A 249 -17.88 -0.45 0.90
CA ASN A 249 -17.13 -0.29 -0.35
C ASN A 249 -17.31 1.12 -0.96
N GLU A 250 -18.49 1.73 -0.82
CA GLU A 250 -18.76 3.09 -1.26
C GLU A 250 -18.04 4.11 -0.36
N LEU A 251 -18.10 3.97 0.96
CA LEU A 251 -17.36 4.80 1.93
C LEU A 251 -15.85 4.79 1.64
N LYS A 252 -15.24 3.60 1.44
CA LYS A 252 -13.83 3.48 1.02
C LYS A 252 -13.54 4.18 -0.31
N LYS A 253 -14.52 4.19 -1.22
CA LYS A 253 -14.40 4.78 -2.57
C LYS A 253 -14.52 6.31 -2.54
N GLU A 254 -15.39 6.85 -1.69
CA GLU A 254 -15.56 8.28 -1.41
C GLU A 254 -14.35 8.87 -0.70
N LEU A 255 -13.91 8.28 0.42
CA LEU A 255 -12.76 8.72 1.23
C LEU A 255 -11.51 8.94 0.39
N SER A 256 -11.20 7.98 -0.47
CA SER A 256 -10.06 8.07 -1.38
C SER A 256 -10.38 8.74 -2.72
N GLY A 257 -11.55 9.37 -2.85
CA GLY A 257 -11.87 10.39 -3.83
C GLY A 257 -11.11 11.69 -3.56
N ALA A 258 -10.80 12.02 -2.30
CA ALA A 258 -9.94 13.13 -1.91
C ALA A 258 -8.60 13.13 -2.67
N PHE A 259 -7.97 11.97 -2.81
CA PHE A 259 -6.66 11.79 -3.45
C PHE A 259 -6.74 11.69 -4.99
N ALA A 260 -7.91 11.36 -5.53
CA ALA A 260 -8.12 11.28 -6.98
C ALA A 260 -8.51 12.64 -7.60
N ASN A 261 -9.35 13.40 -6.87
CA ASN A 261 -10.03 14.59 -7.38
C ASN A 261 -9.66 15.87 -6.62
N GLY A 262 -9.16 15.75 -5.38
CA GLY A 262 -8.78 16.91 -4.56
C GLY A 262 -7.56 17.63 -5.11
N ALA A 263 -7.66 18.95 -5.16
CA ALA A 263 -6.57 19.83 -5.57
C ALA A 263 -6.51 21.05 -4.64
N ILE A 264 -5.30 21.49 -4.31
CA ILE A 264 -5.05 22.75 -3.60
C ILE A 264 -4.68 23.84 -4.61
N CYS A 265 -5.06 25.08 -4.31
CA CYS A 265 -4.60 26.23 -5.08
C CYS A 265 -3.17 26.59 -4.66
N GLU A 266 -2.44 27.32 -5.51
CA GLU A 266 -1.19 27.94 -5.08
C GLU A 266 -1.47 29.13 -4.14
N LYS A 267 -0.53 29.41 -3.22
CA LYS A 267 -0.62 30.49 -2.24
C LYS A 267 -0.83 31.85 -2.94
N GLY A 268 -2.03 32.42 -2.79
CA GLY A 268 -2.40 33.69 -3.41
C GLY A 268 -3.02 33.59 -4.81
N ARG A 269 -3.14 32.40 -5.42
CA ARG A 269 -3.91 32.19 -6.65
C ARG A 269 -5.36 31.81 -6.32
N ALA A 270 -6.30 32.36 -7.08
CA ALA A 270 -7.71 31.98 -7.04
C ALA A 270 -7.94 30.65 -7.80
N PRO A 271 -9.09 29.98 -7.60
CA PRO A 271 -9.48 28.81 -8.40
C PRO A 271 -9.51 29.09 -9.91
N PRO A 272 -9.30 28.08 -10.78
CA PRO A 272 -9.24 26.64 -10.48
C PRO A 272 -7.95 26.21 -9.78
N CYS A 273 -8.09 25.38 -8.76
CA CYS A 273 -6.95 24.78 -8.05
C CYS A 273 -6.36 23.63 -8.87
N THR A 274 -5.03 23.60 -9.00
CA THR A 274 -4.32 22.70 -9.95
C THR A 274 -3.45 21.65 -9.29
N LEU A 275 -2.91 21.90 -8.09
CA LEU A 275 -1.95 21.00 -7.43
C LEU A 275 -2.68 19.82 -6.78
N ARG A 276 -2.53 18.62 -7.34
CA ARG A 276 -3.13 17.37 -6.85
C ARG A 276 -2.16 16.63 -5.95
N TYR A 277 -2.66 15.65 -5.17
CA TYR A 277 -1.82 14.88 -4.24
C TYR A 277 -0.50 14.34 -4.81
N PRO A 278 -0.41 13.81 -6.05
CA PRO A 278 0.87 13.38 -6.64
C PRO A 278 1.91 14.50 -6.78
N ASP A 279 1.46 15.74 -6.99
CA ASP A 279 2.33 16.92 -7.13
C ASP A 279 2.83 17.40 -5.75
N LEU A 280 2.06 17.12 -4.68
CA LEU A 280 2.36 17.64 -3.35
C LEU A 280 3.56 16.95 -2.68
N GLN A 281 3.75 15.65 -2.88
CA GLN A 281 4.87 14.95 -2.24
C GLN A 281 6.25 15.38 -2.79
N PRO A 282 6.45 15.57 -4.11
CA PRO A 282 7.63 16.25 -4.65
C PRO A 282 7.81 17.67 -4.08
N LEU A 283 6.74 18.48 -4.03
CA LEU A 283 6.82 19.84 -3.46
C LEU A 283 7.24 19.83 -1.98
N MET A 284 6.70 18.93 -1.15
CA MET A 284 7.12 18.76 0.24
C MET A 284 8.56 18.26 0.38
N ALA A 285 9.08 17.53 -0.62
CA ALA A 285 10.44 17.02 -0.66
C ALA A 285 11.48 18.09 -1.06
N THR A 286 11.16 18.98 -2.01
CA THR A 286 12.13 19.95 -2.58
C THR A 286 12.00 21.38 -2.06
N GLU A 287 10.84 21.79 -1.52
CA GLU A 287 10.65 23.16 -1.04
C GLU A 287 11.41 23.44 0.26
N ARG A 288 11.92 24.68 0.40
CA ARG A 288 12.67 25.17 1.56
C ARG A 288 12.09 26.47 2.15
N ASP A 289 11.10 27.11 1.52
CA ASP A 289 10.22 28.08 2.19
C ASP A 289 9.24 27.36 3.13
N ALA A 290 9.52 27.40 4.44
CA ALA A 290 8.62 26.88 5.47
C ALA A 290 7.22 27.53 5.46
N SER A 291 7.10 28.80 5.04
CA SER A 291 5.81 29.48 4.89
C SER A 291 5.01 29.04 3.67
N ARG A 292 5.63 28.33 2.71
CA ARG A 292 4.96 27.63 1.60
C ARG A 292 4.66 26.17 1.96
N LEU A 293 5.60 25.48 2.61
CA LEU A 293 5.35 24.15 3.19
C LEU A 293 4.16 24.16 4.16
N LEU A 294 4.07 25.15 5.05
CA LEU A 294 2.97 25.29 6.02
C LEU A 294 1.62 25.46 5.32
N TYR A 295 1.58 26.29 4.27
CA TYR A 295 0.40 26.50 3.46
C TYR A 295 -0.04 25.22 2.73
N ILE A 296 0.89 24.51 2.09
CA ILE A 296 0.63 23.23 1.40
C ILE A 296 0.12 22.17 2.39
N TRP A 297 0.78 22.05 3.54
CA TRP A 297 0.46 21.10 4.60
C TRP A 297 -0.94 21.30 5.19
N LEU A 298 -1.34 22.57 5.40
CA LEU A 298 -2.67 22.95 5.87
C LEU A 298 -3.73 22.78 4.79
N ALA A 299 -3.47 23.26 3.57
CA ALA A 299 -4.43 23.20 2.46
C ALA A 299 -4.78 21.75 2.10
N TRP A 300 -3.81 20.83 2.11
CA TRP A 300 -4.09 19.40 1.90
C TRP A 300 -5.00 18.81 2.98
N ARG A 301 -4.79 19.19 4.25
CA ARG A 301 -5.62 18.74 5.37
C ARG A 301 -7.04 19.29 5.32
N GLY A 302 -7.22 20.55 4.90
CA GLY A 302 -8.54 21.12 4.63
C GLY A 302 -9.31 20.39 3.51
N VAL A 303 -8.62 19.83 2.51
CA VAL A 303 -9.24 19.05 1.42
C VAL A 303 -9.53 17.60 1.80
N ALA A 304 -8.63 16.95 2.54
CA ALA A 304 -8.70 15.51 2.82
C ALA A 304 -9.32 15.13 4.17
N GLY A 305 -9.34 16.04 5.15
CA GLY A 305 -9.84 15.78 6.50
C GLY A 305 -11.32 16.13 6.68
N PRO A 306 -11.67 17.41 6.92
CA PRO A 306 -13.02 17.82 7.31
C PRO A 306 -14.16 17.31 6.40
N PRO A 307 -14.05 17.33 5.04
CA PRO A 307 -15.15 16.90 4.17
C PRO A 307 -15.50 15.41 4.25
N TYR A 308 -14.60 14.57 4.76
CA TYR A 308 -14.76 13.11 4.81
C TYR A 308 -14.83 12.56 6.24
N ARG A 309 -15.02 13.45 7.23
CA ARG A 309 -15.08 13.13 8.65
C ARG A 309 -16.13 12.08 8.97
N GLN A 310 -17.37 12.32 8.52
CA GLN A 310 -18.48 11.39 8.73
C GLN A 310 -18.21 10.04 8.05
N ASN A 311 -17.83 10.05 6.77
CA ASN A 311 -17.59 8.84 5.99
C ASN A 311 -16.54 7.91 6.63
N TYR A 312 -15.57 8.46 7.37
CA TYR A 312 -14.59 7.66 8.12
C TYR A 312 -15.12 7.17 9.49
N THR A 313 -15.95 7.95 10.18
CA THR A 313 -16.69 7.48 11.37
C THR A 313 -17.63 6.32 11.01
N ASP A 314 -18.38 6.45 9.92
CA ASP A 314 -19.27 5.42 9.40
C ASP A 314 -18.46 4.18 8.99
N LEU A 315 -17.31 4.36 8.32
CA LEU A 315 -16.39 3.27 7.98
C LEU A 315 -15.87 2.54 9.23
N MET A 316 -15.60 3.25 10.33
CA MET A 316 -15.21 2.67 11.62
C MET A 316 -16.35 1.85 12.24
N GLU A 317 -17.60 2.33 12.18
CA GLU A 317 -18.77 1.59 12.65
C GLU A 317 -19.00 0.30 11.85
N VAL A 318 -19.07 0.39 10.52
CA VAL A 318 -19.31 -0.77 9.64
C VAL A 318 -18.15 -1.77 9.70
N SER A 319 -16.92 -1.30 9.94
CA SER A 319 -15.78 -2.18 10.24
C SER A 319 -15.99 -2.96 11.54
N ASN A 320 -16.44 -2.29 12.60
CA ASN A 320 -16.73 -2.91 13.90
C ASN A 320 -17.93 -3.87 13.83
N GLU A 321 -18.96 -3.59 13.03
CA GLU A 321 -20.06 -4.53 12.76
C GLU A 321 -19.52 -5.82 12.11
N GLY A 322 -18.70 -5.69 11.07
CA GLY A 322 -18.07 -6.83 10.40
C GLY A 322 -17.20 -7.66 11.35
N ALA A 323 -16.44 -7.02 12.23
CA ALA A 323 -15.63 -7.72 13.24
C ALA A 323 -16.46 -8.51 14.25
N LYS A 324 -17.57 -7.93 14.73
CA LYS A 324 -18.51 -8.59 15.66
C LYS A 324 -19.21 -9.80 15.04
N LEU A 325 -19.54 -9.74 13.74
CA LEU A 325 -20.07 -10.89 12.99
C LEU A 325 -19.04 -12.03 12.80
N ASN A 326 -17.74 -11.75 13.00
CA ASN A 326 -16.68 -12.77 13.06
C ASN A 326 -16.33 -13.23 14.49
N GLY A 327 -16.98 -12.66 15.52
CA GLY A 327 -16.75 -13.01 16.92
C GLY A 327 -15.65 -12.22 17.64
N PHE A 328 -15.13 -11.15 17.04
CA PHE A 328 -14.21 -10.20 17.69
C PHE A 328 -14.99 -9.05 18.36
N ARG A 329 -14.41 -8.40 19.37
CA ARG A 329 -15.03 -7.25 20.05
C ARG A 329 -15.12 -6.02 19.15
N ASP A 330 -14.04 -5.77 18.41
CA ASP A 330 -13.81 -4.61 17.55
C ASP A 330 -12.91 -5.00 16.36
N ALA A 331 -12.86 -4.15 15.33
CA ALA A 331 -12.06 -4.43 14.13
C ALA A 331 -10.55 -4.28 14.35
N GLY A 332 -10.12 -3.56 15.39
CA GLY A 332 -8.74 -3.54 15.83
C GLY A 332 -8.29 -4.92 16.34
N GLU A 333 -9.12 -5.60 17.13
CA GLU A 333 -8.87 -6.99 17.55
C GLU A 333 -8.82 -7.95 16.34
N MET A 334 -9.77 -7.85 15.41
CA MET A 334 -9.74 -8.63 14.16
C MET A 334 -8.49 -8.34 13.30
N TRP A 335 -7.92 -7.14 13.38
CA TRP A 335 -6.67 -6.76 12.71
C TRP A 335 -5.41 -7.27 13.41
N ARG A 336 -5.45 -7.46 14.73
CA ARG A 336 -4.30 -7.95 15.52
C ARG A 336 -4.30 -9.48 15.67
N SER A 337 -5.43 -10.15 15.47
CA SER A 337 -5.55 -11.62 15.60
C SER A 337 -4.50 -12.48 14.87
N PRO A 338 -3.89 -12.07 13.73
CA PRO A 338 -2.81 -12.87 13.11
C PRO A 338 -1.49 -12.83 13.88
N TYR A 339 -1.29 -11.80 14.71
CA TYR A 339 -0.08 -11.60 15.51
C TYR A 339 -0.28 -12.03 16.96
N GLU A 340 -1.44 -11.70 17.54
CA GLU A 340 -1.91 -12.16 18.87
C GLU A 340 -2.32 -13.65 18.85
N MET A 341 -2.47 -14.18 17.62
CA MET A 341 -2.73 -15.55 17.21
C MET A 341 -4.09 -16.12 17.64
N THR A 342 -5.04 -15.24 17.92
CA THR A 342 -6.40 -15.55 18.37
C THR A 342 -7.31 -16.04 17.24
N THR A 343 -8.31 -16.84 17.57
CA THR A 343 -9.39 -17.24 16.65
C THR A 343 -10.66 -17.50 17.46
N PRO A 344 -11.74 -16.70 17.31
CA PRO A 344 -12.92 -16.76 18.19
C PRO A 344 -13.57 -18.15 18.29
N SER A 345 -13.54 -18.95 17.21
CA SER A 345 -14.09 -20.31 17.20
C SER A 345 -13.34 -21.33 18.08
N LEU A 346 -12.16 -20.97 18.59
CA LEU A 346 -11.37 -21.81 19.51
C LEU A 346 -11.49 -21.35 20.98
N GLY A 347 -12.04 -20.17 21.24
CA GLY A 347 -12.15 -19.60 22.60
C GLY A 347 -10.80 -19.31 23.29
N GLN A 348 -9.69 -19.40 22.56
CA GLN A 348 -8.34 -19.26 23.09
C GLN A 348 -8.00 -17.80 23.45
N ALA A 349 -7.35 -17.62 24.59
CA ALA A 349 -6.75 -16.33 24.95
C ALA A 349 -5.59 -15.97 24.01
N ALA A 350 -5.33 -14.68 23.84
CA ALA A 350 -4.18 -14.20 23.10
C ALA A 350 -2.87 -14.70 23.74
N SER A 351 -2.00 -15.29 22.92
CA SER A 351 -0.66 -15.73 23.35
C SER A 351 0.33 -14.56 23.54
N LEU A 352 -0.02 -13.41 22.97
CA LEU A 352 0.75 -12.17 22.95
C LEU A 352 -0.22 -10.98 22.89
N ASP A 353 0.04 -9.90 23.62
CA ASP A 353 -0.60 -8.60 23.39
C ASP A 353 0.29 -7.78 22.44
N LEU A 354 -0.18 -7.54 21.21
CA LEU A 354 0.65 -6.93 20.18
C LEU A 354 1.00 -5.47 20.53
N ARG A 355 0.08 -4.74 21.21
CA ARG A 355 0.33 -3.34 21.60
C ARG A 355 1.49 -3.24 22.59
N THR A 356 1.59 -4.16 23.55
CA THR A 356 2.66 -4.23 24.55
C THR A 356 3.99 -4.64 23.89
N GLU A 357 3.96 -5.61 22.98
CA GLU A 357 5.15 -6.03 22.24
C GLU A 357 5.73 -4.89 21.39
N LEU A 358 4.88 -4.14 20.68
CA LEU A 358 5.30 -2.97 19.90
C LEU A 358 5.84 -1.84 20.78
N LYS A 359 5.30 -1.63 21.98
CA LYS A 359 5.86 -0.68 22.96
C LYS A 359 7.24 -1.11 23.45
N ARG A 360 7.47 -2.42 23.68
CA ARG A 360 8.79 -2.97 24.02
C ARG A 360 9.79 -2.73 22.90
N LEU A 361 9.46 -3.15 21.68
CA LEU A 361 10.34 -3.01 20.51
C LEU A 361 10.64 -1.53 20.19
N TYR A 362 9.65 -0.64 20.29
CA TYR A 362 9.88 0.80 20.20
C TYR A 362 10.85 1.30 21.27
N SER A 363 10.74 0.81 22.52
CA SER A 363 11.64 1.18 23.61
C SER A 363 13.08 0.68 23.40
N GLU A 364 13.26 -0.47 22.75
CA GLU A 364 14.57 -1.01 22.37
C GLU A 364 15.22 -0.22 21.21
N MET A 365 14.42 0.30 20.28
CA MET A 365 14.88 1.17 19.19
C MET A 365 15.02 2.65 19.57
N LEU A 366 14.36 3.07 20.67
CA LEU A 366 14.33 4.46 21.14
C LEU A 366 15.72 5.12 21.23
N PRO A 367 16.81 4.46 21.71
CA PRO A 367 18.13 5.06 21.77
C PRO A 367 18.71 5.49 20.42
N LEU A 368 18.29 4.87 19.31
CA LEU A 368 18.62 5.30 17.95
C LEU A 368 17.68 6.41 17.48
N TYR A 369 16.37 6.24 17.68
CA TYR A 369 15.40 7.22 17.21
C TYR A 369 15.58 8.61 17.84
N VAL A 370 15.83 8.71 19.15
CA VAL A 370 16.05 10.01 19.82
C VAL A 370 17.33 10.72 19.36
N GLN A 371 18.37 9.97 19.01
CA GLN A 371 19.64 10.51 18.50
C GLN A 371 19.50 11.01 17.05
N LEU A 372 18.77 10.25 16.21
CA LEU A 372 18.43 10.64 14.85
C LEU A 372 17.51 11.87 14.82
N HIS A 373 16.48 11.89 15.67
CA HIS A 373 15.54 13.00 15.83
C HIS A 373 16.24 14.29 16.29
N ALA A 374 17.06 14.20 17.33
CA ALA A 374 17.81 15.35 17.85
C ALA A 374 18.77 15.94 16.79
N TYR A 375 19.51 15.08 16.09
CA TYR A 375 20.36 15.49 14.98
C TYR A 375 19.54 16.19 13.89
N MET A 376 18.44 15.57 13.43
CA MET A 376 17.56 16.15 12.40
C MET A 376 16.96 17.48 12.82
N ARG A 377 16.45 17.61 14.05
CA ARG A 377 15.91 18.86 14.60
C ARG A 377 16.92 20.01 14.52
N ARG A 378 18.19 19.74 14.84
CA ARG A 378 19.28 20.71 14.72
C ARG A 378 19.64 21.01 13.25
N ARG A 379 19.70 20.01 12.36
CA ARG A 379 19.98 20.24 10.93
C ARG A 379 18.86 21.05 10.25
N LEU A 380 17.60 20.79 10.59
CA LEU A 380 16.43 21.55 10.15
C LEU A 380 16.50 23.03 10.55
N ALA A 381 17.05 23.35 11.73
CA ALA A 381 17.25 24.73 12.14
C ALA A 381 18.23 25.47 11.20
N GLY A 382 19.29 24.80 10.74
CA GLY A 382 20.21 25.34 9.73
C GLY A 382 19.57 25.53 8.35
N ILE A 383 18.70 24.60 7.94
CA ILE A 383 18.01 24.65 6.64
C ILE A 383 16.95 25.77 6.60
N PHE A 384 16.05 25.81 7.59
CA PHE A 384 14.85 26.65 7.53
C PHE A 384 14.98 28.00 8.26
N ASN A 385 15.96 28.13 9.16
CA ASN A 385 16.12 29.22 10.14
C ASN A 385 14.94 29.30 11.13
N PRO A 386 15.14 29.10 12.46
CA PRO A 386 14.06 29.10 13.45
C PRO A 386 13.26 30.41 13.54
N ASN A 387 13.78 31.53 13.05
CA ASN A 387 13.00 32.78 12.94
C ASN A 387 11.84 32.66 11.93
N ASN A 388 11.98 31.83 10.90
CA ASN A 388 10.93 31.51 9.93
C ASN A 388 9.98 30.41 10.44
N VAL A 389 10.44 29.61 11.42
CA VAL A 389 9.69 28.49 12.00
C VAL A 389 9.75 28.56 13.53
N PRO A 390 9.05 29.50 14.20
CA PRO A 390 9.18 29.70 15.66
C PRO A 390 8.78 28.48 16.50
N ALA A 391 8.04 27.53 15.93
CA ALA A 391 7.70 26.25 16.54
C ALA A 391 8.85 25.21 16.52
N LEU A 392 9.93 25.44 15.76
CA LEU A 392 11.12 24.58 15.71
C LEU A 392 12.08 24.99 16.84
N THR A 393 11.84 24.42 18.01
CA THR A 393 12.60 24.60 19.25
C THR A 393 13.73 23.58 19.38
N LYS A 394 14.76 23.83 20.22
CA LYS A 394 15.99 23.01 20.27
C LYS A 394 15.84 21.67 21.00
N ASP A 395 14.80 21.58 21.79
CA ASP A 395 14.49 20.60 22.83
C ASP A 395 13.02 20.13 22.79
N GLY A 396 12.20 20.65 21.85
CA GLY A 396 10.78 20.30 21.69
C GLY A 396 10.47 19.50 20.41
N PRO A 397 9.20 19.10 20.18
CA PRO A 397 8.81 18.32 19.01
C PRO A 397 8.99 19.09 17.69
N ILE A 398 9.34 18.39 16.61
CA ILE A 398 9.54 18.96 15.27
C ILE A 398 8.18 19.29 14.63
N PRO A 399 7.97 20.50 14.06
CA PRO A 399 6.73 20.82 13.35
C PRO A 399 6.57 20.00 12.06
N ALA A 400 5.47 19.25 11.92
CA ALA A 400 5.31 18.21 10.88
C ALA A 400 5.59 18.65 9.43
N HIS A 401 5.36 19.92 9.07
CA HIS A 401 5.56 20.42 7.70
C HIS A 401 7.02 20.50 7.18
N VAL A 402 8.05 20.47 8.03
CA VAL A 402 9.46 20.65 7.58
C VAL A 402 10.24 19.35 7.37
N LEU A 403 9.59 18.19 7.49
CA LEU A 403 10.25 16.86 7.47
C LEU A 403 10.26 16.18 6.09
N GLY A 404 10.28 16.95 5.00
CA GLY A 404 10.49 16.44 3.64
C GLY A 404 9.34 15.61 3.03
N SER A 405 8.22 15.47 3.75
CA SER A 405 7.08 14.63 3.37
C SER A 405 5.75 15.20 3.88
N MET A 406 4.65 14.88 3.20
CA MET A 406 3.32 15.38 3.56
C MET A 406 2.84 14.93 4.95
N HIS A 407 3.29 13.77 5.44
CA HIS A 407 2.89 13.24 6.75
C HIS A 407 4.05 13.11 7.74
N ALA A 408 5.27 13.56 7.40
CA ALA A 408 6.48 13.50 8.25
C ALA A 408 6.90 12.07 8.64
N GLU A 409 6.54 11.07 7.82
CA GLU A 409 6.86 9.66 8.00
C GLU A 409 8.18 9.24 7.33
N ASN A 410 8.63 9.99 6.33
CA ASN A 410 9.86 9.72 5.58
C ASN A 410 10.64 11.04 5.42
N TRP A 411 11.89 11.04 5.85
CA TRP A 411 12.76 12.23 5.90
C TRP A 411 13.89 12.17 4.87
N ALA A 412 13.95 11.12 4.03
CA ALA A 412 15.08 10.85 3.13
C ALA A 412 15.29 11.95 2.07
N SER A 413 14.26 12.73 1.73
CA SER A 413 14.36 13.89 0.81
C SER A 413 15.18 15.07 1.35
N LEU A 414 15.60 15.03 2.63
CA LEU A 414 16.50 16.01 3.25
C LEU A 414 17.95 15.51 3.30
N TYR A 415 18.21 14.29 2.84
CA TYR A 415 19.49 13.59 3.01
C TYR A 415 20.70 14.41 2.54
N PHE A 416 20.62 15.09 1.40
CA PHE A 416 21.77 15.79 0.81
C PHE A 416 22.18 17.03 1.62
N GLU A 417 21.24 17.76 2.20
CA GLU A 417 21.54 18.89 3.11
C GLU A 417 21.93 18.41 4.51
N THR A 418 21.42 17.26 4.96
CA THR A 418 21.63 16.78 6.33
C THR A 418 22.75 15.75 6.50
N LYS A 419 23.30 15.16 5.42
CA LYS A 419 24.24 14.02 5.50
C LYS A 419 25.44 14.24 6.46
N PRO A 420 25.83 13.21 7.24
CA PRO A 420 27.00 13.24 8.13
C PRO A 420 28.30 13.75 7.51
N PHE A 421 28.64 13.24 6.32
CA PHE A 421 29.91 13.55 5.64
C PHE A 421 29.68 14.17 4.27
N ALA A 422 30.01 15.46 4.14
CA ALA A 422 29.77 16.23 2.92
C ALA A 422 30.66 15.82 1.74
N GLN A 423 31.93 15.52 2.00
CA GLN A 423 32.99 15.33 0.98
C GLN A 423 32.92 14.00 0.21
N ASP A 424 32.08 13.05 0.64
CA ASP A 424 31.74 11.89 -0.18
C ASP A 424 30.64 12.27 -1.17
N GLU A 425 31.04 12.53 -2.42
CA GLU A 425 30.15 12.67 -3.59
C GLU A 425 29.68 11.32 -4.14
N ASN A 426 30.40 10.23 -3.82
CA ASN A 426 30.09 8.88 -4.24
C ASN A 426 29.54 8.07 -3.06
N THR A 427 28.22 8.08 -2.88
CA THR A 427 27.51 7.16 -1.97
C THR A 427 27.72 5.71 -2.42
N PHE A 428 27.75 4.78 -1.46
CA PHE A 428 27.77 3.36 -1.78
C PHE A 428 26.36 2.79 -1.63
N GLY A 429 25.68 2.66 -2.77
CA GLY A 429 24.22 2.64 -2.86
C GLY A 429 23.75 3.89 -3.58
N GLY A 430 23.09 3.68 -4.73
CA GLY A 430 22.36 4.75 -5.40
C GLY A 430 21.14 5.17 -4.57
N ASP A 431 20.93 6.47 -4.41
CA ASP A 431 19.58 6.98 -4.20
C ASP A 431 18.80 6.74 -5.50
N PRO A 432 17.59 6.12 -5.47
CA PRO A 432 16.75 5.96 -6.67
C PRO A 432 16.46 7.26 -7.44
N TRP A 433 16.72 8.43 -6.82
CA TRP A 433 16.52 9.75 -7.39
C TRP A 433 17.82 10.54 -7.68
N SER A 434 19.01 10.02 -7.37
CA SER A 434 20.27 10.69 -7.71
C SER A 434 20.82 10.21 -9.05
N ALA A 435 21.54 11.11 -9.75
CA ALA A 435 22.20 10.80 -11.01
C ALA A 435 23.44 9.88 -10.85
N HIS A 436 23.63 9.21 -9.71
CA HIS A 436 24.79 8.41 -9.36
C HIS A 436 24.35 7.02 -8.85
N ASP A 437 23.94 6.16 -9.78
CA ASP A 437 23.81 4.71 -9.55
C ASP A 437 25.08 3.99 -10.05
N PRO A 438 26.08 3.72 -9.19
CA PRO A 438 27.32 3.07 -9.60
C PRO A 438 27.10 1.58 -9.94
N ILE A 439 26.16 0.89 -9.28
CA ILE A 439 25.94 -0.55 -9.51
C ILE A 439 25.12 -0.74 -10.79
N GLY A 440 24.10 0.09 -11.04
CA GLY A 440 23.42 0.19 -12.33
C GLY A 440 24.39 0.53 -13.48
N SER A 441 25.36 1.40 -13.23
CA SER A 441 26.41 1.72 -14.21
C SER A 441 27.30 0.50 -14.55
N GLU A 442 27.71 -0.31 -13.57
CA GLU A 442 28.46 -1.55 -13.85
C GLU A 442 27.57 -2.64 -14.47
N LEU A 443 26.31 -2.78 -14.06
CA LEU A 443 25.32 -3.68 -14.68
C LEU A 443 25.18 -3.36 -16.18
N GLN A 444 25.04 -2.08 -16.54
CA GLN A 444 24.95 -1.62 -17.93
C GLN A 444 26.25 -1.89 -18.72
N LYS A 445 27.43 -1.61 -18.14
CA LYS A 445 28.73 -1.94 -18.77
C LYS A 445 28.92 -3.45 -18.98
N HIS A 446 28.40 -4.27 -18.07
CA HIS A 446 28.40 -5.73 -18.17
C HIS A 446 27.29 -6.27 -19.10
N ASN A 447 26.53 -5.38 -19.76
CA ASN A 447 25.44 -5.70 -20.70
C ASN A 447 24.29 -6.52 -20.06
N TYR A 448 24.00 -6.28 -18.78
CA TYR A 448 22.81 -6.86 -18.15
C TYR A 448 21.54 -6.37 -18.83
N THR A 449 20.65 -7.30 -19.17
CA THR A 449 19.24 -7.00 -19.44
C THR A 449 18.43 -7.12 -18.16
N VAL A 450 17.21 -6.58 -18.15
CA VAL A 450 16.29 -6.71 -17.00
C VAL A 450 16.03 -8.19 -16.67
N GLU A 451 15.78 -9.02 -17.68
CA GLU A 451 15.65 -10.48 -17.52
C GLU A 451 16.95 -11.12 -16.98
N GLY A 452 18.12 -10.60 -17.40
CA GLY A 452 19.43 -10.99 -16.87
C GLY A 452 19.59 -10.71 -15.38
N MET A 453 19.05 -9.61 -14.85
CA MET A 453 19.04 -9.35 -13.40
C MET A 453 18.19 -10.37 -12.64
N PHE A 454 17.03 -10.75 -13.18
CA PHE A 454 16.20 -11.81 -12.61
C PHE A 454 16.88 -13.18 -12.69
N LYS A 455 17.60 -13.48 -13.77
CA LYS A 455 18.41 -14.72 -13.87
C LYS A 455 19.56 -14.73 -12.87
N GLN A 456 20.20 -13.58 -12.63
CA GLN A 456 21.25 -13.49 -11.62
C GLN A 456 20.70 -13.69 -10.20
N ALA A 457 19.46 -13.25 -9.93
CA ALA A 457 18.76 -13.55 -8.69
C ALA A 457 18.34 -15.03 -8.59
N GLU A 458 17.91 -15.68 -9.69
CA GLU A 458 17.68 -17.14 -9.73
C GLU A 458 18.98 -17.92 -9.43
N GLU A 459 20.10 -17.51 -10.01
CA GLU A 459 21.44 -18.06 -9.71
C GLU A 459 21.78 -17.91 -8.22
N TYR A 460 21.40 -16.79 -7.57
CA TYR A 460 21.60 -16.63 -6.12
C TYR A 460 20.83 -17.68 -5.31
N PHE A 461 19.54 -17.90 -5.58
CA PHE A 461 18.73 -18.90 -4.86
C PHE A 461 19.13 -20.34 -5.20
N THR A 462 19.41 -20.66 -6.46
CA THR A 462 19.90 -21.98 -6.88
C THR A 462 21.32 -22.27 -6.35
N SER A 463 22.16 -21.25 -6.15
CA SER A 463 23.43 -21.39 -5.43
C SER A 463 23.21 -21.81 -3.97
N MET A 464 22.18 -21.31 -3.29
CA MET A 464 21.73 -21.81 -1.97
C MET A 464 21.04 -23.18 -2.04
N GLY A 465 20.71 -23.68 -3.23
CA GLY A 465 20.10 -25.01 -3.42
C GLY A 465 18.58 -25.01 -3.43
N PHE A 466 17.95 -23.90 -3.80
CA PHE A 466 16.60 -23.93 -4.35
C PHE A 466 16.60 -24.57 -5.74
N ASP A 467 15.43 -25.03 -6.20
CA ASP A 467 15.24 -25.50 -7.57
C ASP A 467 15.27 -24.31 -8.56
N ASN A 468 15.52 -24.58 -9.84
CA ASN A 468 15.32 -23.58 -10.90
C ASN A 468 13.83 -23.21 -11.01
N LEU A 469 13.54 -21.98 -11.42
CA LEU A 469 12.20 -21.52 -11.75
C LEU A 469 11.70 -22.26 -13.01
N PRO A 470 10.40 -22.60 -13.08
CA PRO A 470 9.85 -23.33 -14.22
C PRO A 470 9.86 -22.45 -15.48
N GLU A 471 9.91 -23.06 -16.67
CA GLU A 471 9.86 -22.34 -17.95
C GLU A 471 8.60 -21.44 -18.07
N SER A 472 7.50 -21.84 -17.44
CA SER A 472 6.27 -21.04 -17.32
C SER A 472 6.47 -19.70 -16.60
N PHE A 473 7.37 -19.61 -15.61
CA PHE A 473 7.68 -18.36 -14.92
C PHE A 473 8.23 -17.33 -15.92
N TRP A 474 9.24 -17.73 -16.71
CA TRP A 474 9.88 -16.87 -17.70
C TRP A 474 8.93 -16.51 -18.85
N ASN A 475 8.17 -17.48 -19.36
CA ASN A 475 7.25 -17.29 -20.48
C ASN A 475 5.95 -16.53 -20.13
N THR A 476 5.63 -16.29 -18.85
CA THR A 476 4.37 -15.63 -18.44
C THR A 476 4.51 -14.44 -17.49
N SER A 477 5.70 -14.19 -16.93
CA SER A 477 5.99 -13.00 -16.13
C SER A 477 6.07 -11.73 -16.98
N VAL A 478 5.92 -10.57 -16.34
CA VAL A 478 6.14 -9.26 -16.96
C VAL A 478 7.26 -8.55 -16.20
N PHE A 479 8.45 -8.52 -16.81
CA PHE A 479 9.65 -7.90 -16.25
C PHE A 479 9.82 -6.42 -16.64
N THR A 480 9.24 -6.01 -17.78
CA THR A 480 9.31 -4.65 -18.33
C THR A 480 7.93 -4.22 -18.82
N ARG A 481 7.67 -2.91 -18.91
CA ARG A 481 6.38 -2.40 -19.41
C ARG A 481 6.23 -2.71 -20.91
N PRO A 482 5.17 -3.41 -21.35
CA PRO A 482 4.86 -3.56 -22.77
C PRO A 482 4.30 -2.24 -23.33
N TRP A 483 4.67 -1.89 -24.56
CA TRP A 483 4.17 -0.67 -25.22
C TRP A 483 2.75 -0.83 -25.79
N GLU A 484 2.31 -2.06 -26.07
CA GLU A 484 1.01 -2.36 -26.66
C GLU A 484 -0.20 -2.19 -25.71
N LYS A 485 0.06 -2.15 -24.40
CA LYS A 485 -0.97 -2.33 -23.35
C LYS A 485 -0.61 -1.48 -22.13
N ASP A 486 -1.57 -0.75 -21.60
CA ASP A 486 -1.40 -0.14 -20.28
C ASP A 486 -1.46 -1.19 -19.17
N MET A 487 -0.64 -1.02 -18.14
CA MET A 487 -0.54 -1.94 -17.01
C MET A 487 -0.25 -1.19 -15.71
N LEU A 488 -0.48 -1.85 -14.58
CA LEU A 488 -0.05 -1.32 -13.29
C LEU A 488 1.41 -1.66 -13.06
N CYS A 489 2.31 -0.67 -13.15
CA CYS A 489 3.71 -0.89 -12.78
C CYS A 489 3.85 -1.12 -11.27
N HIS A 490 3.45 -0.16 -10.44
CA HIS A 490 3.59 -0.23 -8.98
C HIS A 490 2.30 -0.64 -8.27
N PRO A 491 2.38 -1.33 -7.11
CA PRO A 491 3.59 -1.96 -6.55
C PRO A 491 4.06 -3.14 -7.41
N SER A 492 5.34 -3.50 -7.30
CA SER A 492 5.93 -4.67 -7.97
C SER A 492 5.52 -5.96 -7.24
N LEU A 493 5.24 -7.06 -7.95
CA LEU A 493 4.53 -8.23 -7.39
C LEU A 493 5.20 -9.56 -7.69
N ALA A 494 5.18 -10.46 -6.71
CA ALA A 494 5.31 -11.92 -6.87
C ALA A 494 3.92 -12.57 -6.74
N PHE A 495 3.57 -13.51 -7.62
CA PHE A 495 2.17 -13.86 -7.87
C PHE A 495 1.95 -15.36 -8.11
N ASP A 496 1.24 -16.02 -7.19
CA ASP A 496 0.81 -17.43 -7.26
C ASP A 496 -0.62 -17.55 -7.81
N LEU A 497 -0.80 -18.30 -8.90
CA LEU A 497 -2.12 -18.53 -9.53
C LEU A 497 -2.99 -19.56 -8.76
N ARG A 498 -2.49 -20.12 -7.64
CA ARG A 498 -3.16 -21.11 -6.77
C ARG A 498 -3.47 -22.44 -7.47
N ASN A 499 -2.57 -22.85 -8.36
CA ASN A 499 -2.59 -24.16 -9.04
C ASN A 499 -1.35 -25.03 -8.77
N GLY A 500 -0.45 -24.57 -7.90
CA GLY A 500 0.80 -25.27 -7.52
C GLY A 500 1.87 -25.33 -8.60
N LYS A 501 1.73 -24.59 -9.72
CA LYS A 501 2.57 -24.73 -10.93
C LYS A 501 2.91 -23.42 -11.65
N ASP A 502 2.09 -22.39 -11.46
CA ASP A 502 2.12 -21.14 -12.22
C ASP A 502 2.36 -19.98 -11.25
N TYR A 503 3.61 -19.52 -11.24
CA TYR A 503 4.17 -18.49 -10.39
C TYR A 503 4.83 -17.44 -11.28
N ARG A 504 4.69 -16.15 -10.95
CA ARG A 504 5.07 -15.05 -11.84
C ARG A 504 5.62 -13.85 -11.07
N VAL A 505 6.37 -13.00 -11.77
CA VAL A 505 6.60 -11.61 -11.35
C VAL A 505 5.93 -10.60 -12.28
N LYS A 506 5.51 -9.48 -11.70
CA LYS A 506 4.99 -8.31 -12.43
C LYS A 506 5.70 -7.07 -11.93
N ILE A 507 6.51 -6.46 -12.80
CA ILE A 507 7.33 -5.26 -12.53
C ILE A 507 7.54 -4.49 -13.86
N CYS A 508 7.88 -3.21 -13.76
CA CYS A 508 8.30 -2.38 -14.91
C CYS A 508 9.77 -1.96 -14.73
N ALA A 509 10.65 -2.95 -14.56
CA ALA A 509 12.03 -2.72 -14.14
C ALA A 509 12.89 -2.10 -15.24
N GLN A 510 13.93 -1.38 -14.82
CA GLN A 510 15.02 -0.85 -15.63
C GLN A 510 16.34 -1.53 -15.23
N VAL A 511 17.44 -1.24 -15.92
CA VAL A 511 18.77 -1.77 -15.53
C VAL A 511 19.39 -0.81 -14.50
N SER A 512 18.98 -0.98 -13.24
CA SER A 512 19.32 -0.14 -12.08
C SER A 512 19.65 -0.98 -10.85
N GLN A 513 20.36 -0.41 -9.86
CA GLN A 513 20.56 -1.07 -8.57
C GLN A 513 19.22 -1.33 -7.86
N ALA A 514 18.29 -0.37 -7.91
CA ALA A 514 17.00 -0.49 -7.23
C ALA A 514 16.17 -1.67 -7.76
N ASP A 515 16.13 -1.85 -9.08
CA ASP A 515 15.44 -2.98 -9.71
C ASP A 515 16.21 -4.32 -9.56
N PHE A 516 17.55 -4.29 -9.47
CA PHE A 516 18.34 -5.47 -9.12
C PHE A 516 18.03 -5.95 -7.68
N THR A 517 17.93 -5.02 -6.72
CA THR A 517 17.49 -5.29 -5.35
C THR A 517 16.05 -5.82 -5.32
N GLU A 518 15.12 -5.18 -6.06
CA GLU A 518 13.72 -5.62 -6.11
C GLU A 518 13.56 -7.00 -6.81
N ALA A 519 14.39 -7.34 -7.80
CA ALA A 519 14.40 -8.68 -8.39
C ALA A 519 14.69 -9.78 -7.36
N HIS A 520 15.67 -9.57 -6.46
CA HIS A 520 15.96 -10.51 -5.37
C HIS A 520 14.80 -10.62 -4.38
N LYS A 521 14.14 -9.51 -4.06
CA LYS A 521 12.95 -9.47 -3.18
C LYS A 521 11.77 -10.25 -3.77
N LEU A 522 11.48 -10.05 -5.05
CA LEU A 522 10.37 -10.73 -5.74
C LEU A 522 10.63 -12.22 -5.96
N LEU A 523 11.88 -12.64 -6.20
CA LEU A 523 12.21 -14.05 -6.25
C LEU A 523 12.16 -14.71 -4.87
N ALA A 524 12.57 -14.03 -3.79
CA ALA A 524 12.39 -14.54 -2.43
C ALA A 524 10.92 -14.87 -2.12
N GLN A 525 9.99 -14.03 -2.57
CA GLN A 525 8.55 -14.26 -2.43
C GLN A 525 8.05 -15.43 -3.30
N ASN A 526 8.46 -15.51 -4.58
CA ASN A 526 8.12 -16.66 -5.43
C ASN A 526 8.65 -17.97 -4.86
N TYR A 527 9.88 -17.99 -4.35
CA TYR A 527 10.46 -19.19 -3.71
C TYR A 527 9.74 -19.58 -2.41
N TYR A 528 9.21 -18.62 -1.64
CA TYR A 528 8.31 -18.92 -0.51
C TYR A 528 7.00 -19.57 -1.02
N GLN A 529 6.34 -18.94 -2.00
CA GLN A 529 5.10 -19.43 -2.63
C GLN A 529 5.25 -20.85 -3.23
N MET A 530 6.38 -21.13 -3.88
CA MET A 530 6.72 -22.45 -4.42
C MET A 530 7.05 -23.47 -3.33
N SER A 531 7.62 -23.05 -2.19
CA SER A 531 8.05 -23.96 -1.12
C SER A 531 6.88 -24.54 -0.31
N TYR A 532 5.82 -23.76 -0.05
CA TYR A 532 4.61 -24.25 0.63
C TYR A 532 3.55 -24.82 -0.31
N ARG A 533 3.80 -24.95 -1.63
CA ARG A 533 2.77 -25.38 -2.59
C ARG A 533 2.14 -26.75 -2.29
N GLU A 534 2.89 -27.64 -1.65
CA GLU A 534 2.43 -28.99 -1.26
C GLU A 534 1.60 -28.99 0.03
N GLN A 535 1.50 -27.85 0.74
CA GLN A 535 0.61 -27.70 1.89
C GLN A 535 -0.87 -27.74 1.46
N PRO A 536 -1.79 -28.13 2.35
CA PRO A 536 -3.22 -27.91 2.18
C PRO A 536 -3.52 -26.43 1.90
N LEU A 537 -4.53 -26.15 1.07
CA LEU A 537 -4.82 -24.79 0.59
C LEU A 537 -4.90 -23.71 1.70
N PRO A 538 -5.53 -23.92 2.87
CA PRO A 538 -5.55 -22.91 3.94
C PRO A 538 -4.17 -22.55 4.52
N PHE A 539 -3.17 -23.42 4.37
CA PHE A 539 -1.81 -23.20 4.86
C PHE A 539 -0.83 -22.66 3.82
N ARG A 540 -1.27 -22.43 2.57
CA ARG A 540 -0.44 -21.86 1.49
C ARG A 540 -0.29 -20.33 1.61
N GLU A 541 0.09 -19.87 2.80
CA GLU A 541 0.27 -18.46 3.16
C GLU A 541 1.55 -18.28 3.99
N SER A 542 1.97 -17.05 4.23
CA SER A 542 3.04 -16.79 5.22
C SER A 542 2.52 -16.88 6.65
N ALA A 543 3.36 -17.30 7.59
CA ALA A 543 2.95 -17.59 8.98
C ALA A 543 2.30 -16.42 9.74
N ASN A 544 2.58 -15.18 9.33
CA ASN A 544 1.78 -13.99 9.67
C ASN A 544 1.85 -12.95 8.50
N PRO A 545 1.12 -11.82 8.58
CA PRO A 545 1.06 -10.83 7.49
C PRO A 545 2.37 -10.06 7.20
N SER A 546 3.39 -10.23 8.03
CA SER A 546 4.72 -9.59 7.86
C SER A 546 5.78 -10.57 7.34
N PHE A 547 5.59 -11.87 7.49
CA PHE A 547 6.65 -12.87 7.28
C PHE A 547 7.19 -12.92 5.85
N ALA A 548 6.31 -12.84 4.84
CA ALA A 548 6.72 -12.82 3.43
C ALA A 548 7.51 -11.55 3.09
N SER A 549 7.10 -10.40 3.61
CA SER A 549 7.83 -9.13 3.46
C SER A 549 9.18 -9.16 4.19
N ALA A 550 9.24 -9.70 5.40
CA ALA A 550 10.48 -9.78 6.19
C ALA A 550 11.56 -10.61 5.49
N ILE A 551 11.17 -11.76 4.91
CA ILE A 551 12.04 -12.59 4.08
C ILE A 551 12.45 -11.83 2.80
N ALA A 552 11.51 -11.17 2.12
CA ALA A 552 11.80 -10.41 0.91
C ALA A 552 12.83 -9.29 1.17
N GLU A 553 12.57 -8.40 2.14
CA GLU A 553 13.48 -7.31 2.50
C GLU A 553 14.83 -7.81 3.06
N SER A 554 14.89 -9.04 3.60
CA SER A 554 16.17 -9.69 3.93
C SER A 554 17.00 -9.97 2.67
N PHE A 555 16.39 -10.53 1.61
CA PHE A 555 17.08 -10.82 0.35
C PHE A 555 17.35 -9.57 -0.49
N GLY A 556 16.53 -8.53 -0.38
CA GLY A 556 16.87 -7.20 -0.88
C GLY A 556 18.18 -6.70 -0.27
N LEU A 557 18.26 -6.62 1.06
CA LEU A 557 19.46 -6.13 1.75
C LEU A 557 20.70 -7.03 1.56
N LEU A 558 20.52 -8.34 1.36
CA LEU A 558 21.60 -9.28 1.04
C LEU A 558 22.10 -9.18 -0.41
N SER A 559 21.26 -8.72 -1.36
CA SER A 559 21.70 -8.47 -2.75
C SER A 559 22.74 -7.35 -2.86
N GLU A 560 22.79 -6.47 -1.86
CA GLU A 560 23.76 -5.38 -1.72
C GLU A 560 25.03 -5.78 -0.95
N ASN A 561 25.22 -7.07 -0.62
CA ASN A 561 26.42 -7.57 0.03
C ASN A 561 27.66 -7.29 -0.85
N GLY A 562 28.67 -6.63 -0.27
CA GLY A 562 29.87 -6.22 -1.00
C GLY A 562 30.64 -7.37 -1.65
N ASP A 563 30.74 -8.52 -0.99
CA ASP A 563 31.49 -9.67 -1.53
C ASP A 563 30.71 -10.43 -2.63
N TYR A 564 29.38 -10.42 -2.57
CA TYR A 564 28.50 -10.85 -3.66
C TYR A 564 28.66 -9.94 -4.89
N LEU A 565 28.54 -8.62 -4.71
CA LEU A 565 28.76 -7.64 -5.79
C LEU A 565 30.17 -7.73 -6.40
N LYS A 566 31.21 -8.05 -5.61
CA LYS A 566 32.56 -8.36 -6.12
C LYS A 566 32.59 -9.65 -6.93
N SER A 567 31.90 -10.70 -6.48
CA SER A 567 31.87 -11.99 -7.19
C SER A 567 31.18 -11.89 -8.57
N LEU A 568 30.24 -10.95 -8.73
CA LEU A 568 29.63 -10.58 -10.02
C LEU A 568 30.45 -9.55 -10.83
N GLY A 569 31.57 -9.05 -10.28
CA GLY A 569 32.37 -7.98 -10.87
C GLY A 569 31.73 -6.58 -10.84
N LEU A 570 30.53 -6.43 -10.26
CA LEU A 570 29.79 -5.16 -10.12
C LEU A 570 30.40 -4.23 -9.07
N LEU A 571 31.33 -4.74 -8.25
CA LEU A 571 32.14 -3.97 -7.31
C LEU A 571 33.64 -4.32 -7.52
N PRO A 572 34.51 -3.35 -7.85
CA PRO A 572 35.95 -3.55 -7.90
C PRO A 572 36.52 -4.22 -6.64
N SER A 573 37.35 -5.25 -6.83
CA SER A 573 37.82 -6.16 -5.76
C SER A 573 38.71 -5.50 -4.71
N ASP A 574 39.29 -4.33 -5.02
CA ASP A 574 40.10 -3.50 -4.14
C ASP A 574 39.26 -2.64 -3.18
N LYS A 575 37.97 -2.42 -3.46
CA LYS A 575 37.07 -1.66 -2.60
C LYS A 575 36.61 -2.50 -1.40
N THR A 576 37.19 -2.21 -0.24
CA THR A 576 36.60 -2.56 1.05
C THR A 576 35.57 -1.51 1.47
N ILE A 577 34.49 -1.95 2.12
CA ILE A 577 33.49 -1.10 2.76
C ILE A 577 33.63 -1.35 4.26
N ASP A 578 34.34 -0.46 4.92
CA ASP A 578 34.55 -0.52 6.37
C ASP A 578 33.29 -0.04 7.12
N SER A 579 32.95 -0.67 8.25
CA SER A 579 31.70 -0.41 9.00
C SER A 579 31.59 1.03 9.47
N ASP A 580 32.73 1.62 9.79
CA ASP A 580 32.86 2.94 10.40
C ASP A 580 33.30 3.98 9.35
N SER A 581 33.35 3.59 8.06
CA SER A 581 33.68 4.51 6.98
C SER A 581 32.63 5.62 6.84
N PRO A 582 33.05 6.86 6.51
CA PRO A 582 32.13 7.96 6.20
C PRO A 582 31.00 7.59 5.22
N LYS A 583 31.28 6.71 4.24
CA LYS A 583 30.31 6.16 3.29
C LYS A 583 29.28 5.23 3.94
N MET A 584 29.71 4.34 4.84
CA MET A 584 28.80 3.45 5.55
C MET A 584 27.92 4.22 6.54
N ILE A 585 28.47 5.21 7.26
CA ILE A 585 27.67 6.12 8.09
C ILE A 585 26.67 6.90 7.24
N ASN A 586 27.09 7.44 6.09
CA ASN A 586 26.20 8.11 5.14
C ASN A 586 25.11 7.18 4.58
N LYS A 587 25.38 5.89 4.30
CA LYS A 587 24.37 4.90 3.87
C LYS A 587 23.37 4.59 4.99
N LEU A 588 23.87 4.18 6.15
CA LEU A 588 23.03 3.85 7.31
C LEU A 588 22.12 5.02 7.69
N TYR A 589 22.64 6.25 7.59
CA TYR A 589 21.86 7.47 7.81
C TYR A 589 20.73 7.64 6.79
N GLN A 590 20.99 7.45 5.49
CA GLN A 590 19.98 7.51 4.44
C GLN A 590 18.84 6.51 4.68
N GLU A 591 19.17 5.26 4.99
CA GLU A 591 18.18 4.23 5.36
C GLU A 591 17.39 4.61 6.63
N ALA A 592 18.06 5.17 7.64
CA ALA A 592 17.42 5.56 8.89
C ALA A 592 16.42 6.71 8.69
N LEU A 593 16.70 7.67 7.80
CA LEU A 593 15.76 8.71 7.39
C LEU A 593 14.52 8.18 6.67
N GLN A 594 14.59 7.01 6.04
CA GLN A 594 13.44 6.36 5.42
C GLN A 594 12.67 5.46 6.40
N TRP A 595 13.37 4.56 7.11
CA TRP A 595 12.73 3.44 7.82
C TRP A 595 12.66 3.64 9.34
N ILE A 596 13.75 4.09 9.96
CA ILE A 596 13.76 4.38 11.41
C ILE A 596 12.87 5.59 11.72
N ALA A 597 12.79 6.56 10.79
CA ALA A 597 11.81 7.64 10.80
C ALA A 597 10.34 7.17 10.68
N ALA A 598 10.08 6.14 9.86
CA ALA A 598 8.73 5.67 9.57
C ALA A 598 8.13 4.80 10.70
N ILE A 599 8.94 4.01 11.41
CA ILE A 599 8.48 3.08 12.45
C ILE A 599 7.51 3.74 13.45
N PRO A 600 7.81 4.90 14.07
CA PRO A 600 6.91 5.49 15.05
C PRO A 600 5.70 6.18 14.40
N PHE A 601 5.70 6.43 13.09
CA PHE A 601 4.48 6.78 12.34
C PHE A 601 3.54 5.57 12.22
N THR A 602 4.05 4.39 11.86
CA THR A 602 3.22 3.19 11.71
C THR A 602 2.56 2.77 13.04
N VAL A 603 3.31 2.87 14.15
CA VAL A 603 2.83 2.60 15.51
C VAL A 603 1.67 3.52 15.87
N VAL A 604 1.80 4.82 15.61
CA VAL A 604 0.72 5.79 15.89
C VAL A 604 -0.49 5.56 14.99
N ALA A 605 -0.28 5.27 13.70
CA ALA A 605 -1.38 5.01 12.77
C ALA A 605 -2.27 3.83 13.18
N ASP A 606 -1.70 2.76 13.73
CA ASP A 606 -2.50 1.63 14.23
C ASP A 606 -2.93 1.76 15.69
N PHE A 607 -2.14 2.35 16.59
CA PHE A 607 -2.61 2.61 17.96
C PHE A 607 -3.85 3.52 17.94
N TRP A 608 -3.79 4.63 17.18
CA TRP A 608 -4.92 5.55 17.01
C TRP A 608 -6.17 4.85 16.43
N ARG A 609 -6.00 4.00 15.40
CA ARG A 609 -7.13 3.24 14.83
C ARG A 609 -7.67 2.19 15.79
N TRP A 610 -6.84 1.49 16.54
CA TRP A 610 -7.31 0.53 17.56
C TRP A 610 -8.05 1.23 18.70
N ASP A 611 -7.59 2.41 19.12
CA ASP A 611 -8.28 3.21 20.15
C ASP A 611 -9.60 3.80 19.63
N ALA A 612 -9.70 4.13 18.34
CA ALA A 612 -10.97 4.48 17.69
C ALA A 612 -11.92 3.28 17.55
N PHE A 613 -11.44 2.11 17.10
CA PHE A 613 -12.26 0.89 16.99
C PHE A 613 -12.80 0.44 18.36
N ALA A 614 -11.99 0.53 19.41
CA ALA A 614 -12.39 0.19 20.78
C ALA A 614 -13.29 1.25 21.46
N GLY A 615 -13.55 2.39 20.81
CA GLY A 615 -14.33 3.50 21.39
C GLY A 615 -13.63 4.28 22.50
N VAL A 616 -12.32 4.08 22.68
CA VAL A 616 -11.47 4.85 23.61
C VAL A 616 -11.28 6.28 23.08
N LEU A 617 -11.14 6.42 21.76
CA LEU A 617 -11.32 7.68 21.06
C LEU A 617 -12.70 7.71 20.41
N ASN A 618 -13.34 8.88 20.46
CA ASN A 618 -14.58 9.18 19.75
C ASN A 618 -14.32 10.37 18.81
N GLU A 619 -15.31 10.73 17.98
CA GLU A 619 -15.17 11.82 17.02
C GLU A 619 -14.54 13.09 17.60
N THR A 620 -15.02 13.57 18.75
CA THR A 620 -14.55 14.83 19.36
C THR A 620 -13.11 14.74 19.88
N SER A 621 -12.57 13.54 20.09
CA SER A 621 -11.18 13.30 20.50
C SER A 621 -10.28 12.67 19.43
N TYR A 622 -10.79 12.38 18.22
CA TYR A 622 -10.01 11.77 17.14
C TYR A 622 -8.78 12.59 16.75
N ASN A 623 -8.92 13.90 16.52
CA ASN A 623 -7.80 14.73 16.05
C ASN A 623 -6.77 14.99 17.17
N ASP A 624 -7.23 15.13 18.41
CA ASP A 624 -6.37 15.35 19.58
C ASP A 624 -5.62 14.08 19.98
N GLY A 625 -6.28 12.93 19.98
CA GLY A 625 -5.66 11.63 20.23
C GLY A 625 -4.60 11.28 19.19
N TRP A 626 -4.81 11.68 17.93
CA TRP A 626 -3.80 11.58 16.87
C TRP A 626 -2.56 12.42 17.20
N TRP A 627 -2.73 13.72 17.49
CA TRP A 627 -1.61 14.61 17.77
C TRP A 627 -0.88 14.26 19.07
N HIS A 628 -1.59 13.86 20.11
CA HIS A 628 -1.00 13.34 21.35
C HIS A 628 -0.10 12.12 21.09
N LEU A 629 -0.58 11.13 20.32
CA LEU A 629 0.21 9.95 19.96
C LEU A 629 1.41 10.31 19.06
N ARG A 630 1.27 11.27 18.13
CA ARG A 630 2.39 11.76 17.30
C ARG A 630 3.47 12.47 18.12
N GLU A 631 3.08 13.31 19.07
CA GLU A 631 4.04 13.95 19.96
C GLU A 631 4.70 12.93 20.89
N GLN A 632 3.95 11.96 21.43
CA GLN A 632 4.50 10.90 22.29
C GLN A 632 5.52 10.00 21.57
N TYR A 633 5.18 9.46 20.39
CA TYR A 633 5.99 8.42 19.73
C TYR A 633 6.92 8.93 18.63
N GLN A 634 6.59 10.05 17.96
CA GLN A 634 7.44 10.58 16.88
C GLN A 634 8.19 11.84 17.30
N GLY A 635 7.77 12.52 18.36
CA GLY A 635 8.27 13.87 18.64
C GLY A 635 7.96 14.84 17.50
N VAL A 636 6.77 14.70 16.90
CA VAL A 636 6.29 15.53 15.79
C VAL A 636 4.96 16.17 16.17
N LYS A 637 4.89 17.51 16.12
CA LYS A 637 3.71 18.31 16.49
C LYS A 637 3.04 18.95 15.28
N ALA A 638 1.78 19.36 15.46
CA ALA A 638 1.08 20.19 14.49
C ALA A 638 1.82 21.55 14.32
N PRO A 639 2.03 22.04 13.09
CA PRO A 639 2.77 23.29 12.86
C PRO A 639 1.90 24.55 13.03
N ALA A 640 0.59 24.38 13.23
CA ALA A 640 -0.39 25.41 13.58
C ALA A 640 -1.48 24.78 14.47
N PRO A 641 -2.24 25.57 15.26
CA PRO A 641 -3.35 25.06 16.05
C PRO A 641 -4.38 24.31 15.19
N ARG A 642 -4.93 23.22 15.74
CA ARG A 642 -5.94 22.37 15.09
C ARG A 642 -7.19 22.33 15.98
N SER A 643 -8.36 22.24 15.36
CA SER A 643 -9.67 22.17 16.01
C SER A 643 -10.06 20.71 16.24
N PRO A 644 -10.35 20.26 17.48
CA PRO A 644 -10.68 18.86 17.76
C PRO A 644 -11.91 18.36 16.99
N THR A 645 -12.87 19.28 16.79
CA THR A 645 -14.18 19.01 16.18
C THR A 645 -14.26 19.31 14.69
N GLU A 646 -13.45 20.25 14.16
CA GLU A 646 -13.52 20.64 12.75
C GLU A 646 -12.42 19.97 11.90
N ASP A 647 -11.23 19.74 12.45
CA ASP A 647 -10.13 19.09 11.72
C ASP A 647 -10.18 17.55 11.82
N PHE A 648 -9.55 16.88 10.84
CA PHE A 648 -9.37 15.43 10.85
C PHE A 648 -8.05 15.06 10.15
N ASP A 649 -6.92 15.43 10.76
CA ASP A 649 -5.59 15.27 10.19
C ASP A 649 -5.16 13.83 9.84
N PRO A 650 -5.58 12.76 10.56
CA PRO A 650 -5.37 11.37 10.14
C PRO A 650 -5.74 11.09 8.68
N LEU A 651 -6.87 11.61 8.18
CA LEU A 651 -7.37 11.28 6.84
C LEU A 651 -6.51 11.87 5.71
N SER A 652 -5.64 12.83 6.03
CA SER A 652 -4.66 13.32 5.07
C SER A 652 -3.69 12.23 4.59
N SER A 653 -3.41 11.19 5.39
CA SER A 653 -2.50 10.10 5.05
C SER A 653 -3.19 8.98 4.27
N PRO A 654 -2.65 8.57 3.10
CA PRO A 654 -3.27 7.51 2.29
C PRO A 654 -3.21 6.13 2.96
N LEU A 655 -2.25 5.92 3.88
CA LEU A 655 -2.12 4.71 4.69
C LEU A 655 -3.30 4.53 5.67
N ILE A 656 -3.99 5.63 5.99
CA ILE A 656 -5.18 5.66 6.84
C ILE A 656 -6.43 5.62 5.96
N SER A 657 -6.67 6.66 5.15
CA SER A 657 -7.95 6.89 4.45
C SER A 657 -8.10 6.21 3.08
N GLN A 658 -7.01 5.88 2.37
CA GLN A 658 -7.11 5.09 1.13
C GLN A 658 -7.01 3.59 1.37
N GLN A 659 -6.09 3.17 2.23
CA GLN A 659 -5.80 1.75 2.47
C GLN A 659 -6.75 1.12 3.48
N HIS A 660 -7.10 1.82 4.58
CA HIS A 660 -7.91 1.30 5.71
C HIS A 660 -7.59 -0.15 6.09
N ASN A 661 -6.31 -0.41 6.37
CA ASN A 661 -5.76 -1.69 6.80
C ASN A 661 -4.51 -1.44 7.69
N PRO A 662 -4.08 -2.41 8.53
CA PRO A 662 -2.88 -2.31 9.36
C PRO A 662 -1.61 -1.94 8.60
N VAL A 663 -0.96 -0.88 9.07
CA VAL A 663 0.30 -0.34 8.56
C VAL A 663 1.49 -0.92 9.35
N ILE A 664 1.24 -1.35 10.59
CA ILE A 664 2.25 -1.91 11.51
C ILE A 664 2.97 -3.15 10.97
N ARG A 665 2.35 -3.85 10.01
CA ARG A 665 2.95 -5.00 9.29
C ARG A 665 4.29 -4.64 8.64
N GLU A 666 4.44 -3.39 8.17
CA GLU A 666 5.67 -2.95 7.51
C GLU A 666 6.81 -2.81 8.52
N SER A 667 6.52 -2.34 9.75
CA SER A 667 7.50 -2.21 10.83
C SER A 667 7.83 -3.54 11.51
N VAL A 668 6.83 -4.43 11.69
CA VAL A 668 7.09 -5.81 12.15
C VAL A 668 7.98 -6.54 11.13
N SER A 669 7.71 -6.37 9.84
CA SER A 669 8.58 -6.84 8.75
C SER A 669 10.00 -6.24 8.84
N TYR A 670 10.11 -4.92 9.03
CA TYR A 670 11.40 -4.21 9.10
C TYR A 670 12.28 -4.62 10.29
N ILE A 671 11.67 -4.95 11.44
CA ILE A 671 12.39 -5.50 12.60
C ILE A 671 12.80 -6.94 12.32
N MET A 672 11.84 -7.77 11.88
CA MET A 672 12.02 -9.20 11.65
C MET A 672 13.08 -9.50 10.58
N LYS A 673 13.25 -8.66 9.54
CA LYS A 673 14.28 -8.86 8.51
C LYS A 673 15.70 -8.97 9.11
N PHE A 674 16.03 -8.17 10.13
CA PHE A 674 17.37 -8.22 10.74
C PHE A 674 17.57 -9.46 11.61
N GLN A 675 16.52 -9.94 12.29
CA GLN A 675 16.57 -11.24 12.98
C GLN A 675 16.74 -12.40 11.98
N ILE A 676 16.03 -12.37 10.84
CA ILE A 676 16.15 -13.36 9.77
C ILE A 676 17.56 -13.36 9.19
N ILE A 677 18.12 -12.18 8.86
CA ILE A 677 19.52 -12.05 8.41
C ILE A 677 20.47 -12.62 9.47
N LYS A 678 20.36 -12.26 10.75
CA LYS A 678 21.24 -12.80 11.80
C LYS A 678 21.11 -14.33 11.94
N GLY A 679 19.89 -14.84 11.86
CA GLY A 679 19.58 -16.27 11.91
C GLY A 679 20.09 -17.09 10.71
N LEU A 680 20.27 -16.47 9.54
CA LEU A 680 20.88 -17.07 8.36
C LEU A 680 22.41 -16.90 8.34
N CYS A 681 22.91 -15.69 8.59
CA CYS A 681 24.34 -15.38 8.65
C CYS A 681 25.06 -16.17 9.74
N GLY A 682 24.40 -16.44 10.87
CA GLY A 682 24.93 -17.30 11.94
C GLY A 682 25.21 -18.75 11.50
N VAL A 683 24.60 -19.21 10.39
CA VAL A 683 24.89 -20.53 9.78
C VAL A 683 26.16 -20.51 8.93
N VAL A 684 26.57 -19.35 8.43
CA VAL A 684 27.73 -19.17 7.54
C VAL A 684 28.98 -18.75 8.32
N ASN A 685 28.84 -17.74 9.18
CA ASN A 685 29.96 -17.07 9.86
C ASN A 685 30.02 -17.34 11.38
N GLY A 686 29.03 -18.03 11.95
CA GLY A 686 28.82 -18.11 13.40
C GLY A 686 28.00 -16.94 13.95
N THR A 687 27.46 -17.10 15.16
CA THR A 687 26.48 -16.18 15.77
C THR A 687 27.02 -14.80 16.15
N ASP A 688 28.34 -14.69 16.26
CA ASP A 688 29.02 -13.57 16.92
C ASP A 688 29.63 -12.58 15.92
N GLY A 689 29.39 -12.80 14.61
CA GLY A 689 29.85 -11.93 13.54
C GLY A 689 29.07 -10.61 13.45
N PRO A 690 29.71 -9.50 13.00
CA PRO A 690 29.04 -8.21 12.83
C PRO A 690 27.95 -8.28 11.76
N LEU A 691 26.74 -7.79 12.06
CA LEU A 691 25.58 -7.88 11.18
C LEU A 691 25.63 -6.92 9.98
N GLN A 692 26.62 -6.02 9.93
CA GLN A 692 26.88 -5.17 8.78
C GLN A 692 27.06 -6.04 7.53
N THR A 693 26.22 -5.77 6.52
CA THR A 693 25.97 -6.68 5.38
C THR A 693 27.13 -6.81 4.40
N THR A 694 28.30 -6.29 4.74
CA THR A 694 29.55 -6.46 4.00
C THR A 694 30.19 -7.84 4.25
N THR A 695 29.95 -8.46 5.42
CA THR A 695 30.64 -9.71 5.82
C THR A 695 29.87 -11.00 5.58
N CYS A 696 28.55 -10.92 5.38
CA CYS A 696 27.66 -12.07 5.21
C CYS A 696 27.10 -12.14 3.78
N SER A 697 27.59 -13.12 3.01
CA SER A 697 26.94 -13.57 1.78
C SER A 697 26.32 -14.94 2.02
N LEU A 698 25.07 -15.15 1.58
CA LEU A 698 24.45 -16.48 1.58
C LEU A 698 24.68 -17.23 0.27
N ALA A 699 25.26 -16.59 -0.75
CA ALA A 699 25.56 -17.23 -2.03
C ALA A 699 26.41 -18.50 -1.83
N ASN A 700 26.04 -19.58 -2.52
CA ASN A 700 26.58 -20.94 -2.38
C ASN A 700 26.35 -21.64 -1.02
N SER A 701 25.73 -20.99 -0.02
CA SER A 701 25.47 -21.60 1.29
C SER A 701 24.27 -22.54 1.25
N LYS A 702 24.52 -23.82 0.90
CA LYS A 702 23.51 -24.89 0.93
C LYS A 702 22.88 -25.06 2.32
N MET A 703 23.63 -24.82 3.40
CA MET A 703 23.12 -24.92 4.77
C MET A 703 22.12 -23.80 5.11
N ALA A 704 22.39 -22.56 4.70
CA ALA A 704 21.42 -21.47 4.84
C ALA A 704 20.18 -21.71 3.96
N GLY A 705 20.38 -22.24 2.74
CA GLY A 705 19.31 -22.63 1.82
C GLY A 705 18.38 -23.73 2.37
N GLU A 706 18.89 -24.81 2.94
CA GLU A 706 18.03 -25.84 3.57
C GLU A 706 17.27 -25.28 4.78
N LYS A 707 17.92 -24.47 5.62
CA LYS A 707 17.27 -23.83 6.77
C LYS A 707 16.10 -22.92 6.31
N LEU A 708 16.32 -22.13 5.26
CA LEU A 708 15.30 -21.28 4.67
C LEU A 708 14.18 -22.08 3.98
N LYS A 709 14.50 -23.12 3.21
CA LYS A 709 13.49 -24.00 2.59
C LYS A 709 12.62 -24.68 3.64
N ASN A 710 13.19 -25.13 4.75
CA ASN A 710 12.43 -25.78 5.83
C ASN A 710 11.46 -24.80 6.50
N LEU A 711 11.87 -23.55 6.76
CA LEU A 711 10.95 -22.48 7.15
C LEU A 711 9.87 -22.24 6.10
N MET A 712 10.26 -22.00 4.84
CA MET A 712 9.33 -21.62 3.78
C MET A 712 8.28 -22.71 3.49
N ARG A 713 8.64 -24.00 3.65
CA ARG A 713 7.73 -25.16 3.54
C ARG A 713 6.61 -25.18 4.58
N LEU A 714 6.75 -24.52 5.74
CA LEU A 714 5.70 -24.50 6.76
C LEU A 714 4.46 -23.72 6.31
N GLY A 715 4.64 -22.68 5.48
CA GLY A 715 3.57 -21.73 5.19
C GLY A 715 2.91 -21.20 6.47
N ALA A 716 1.60 -21.36 6.59
CA ALA A 716 0.80 -21.03 7.77
C ALA A 716 0.36 -22.27 8.59
N SER A 717 1.01 -23.44 8.40
CA SER A 717 0.70 -24.66 9.16
C SER A 717 1.19 -24.64 10.62
N ARG A 718 2.07 -23.69 10.96
CA ARG A 718 2.65 -23.46 12.29
C ARG A 718 2.38 -22.03 12.77
N SER A 719 2.58 -21.79 14.06
CA SER A 719 2.59 -20.43 14.60
C SER A 719 3.73 -19.60 14.02
N TRP A 720 3.56 -18.27 13.95
CA TRP A 720 4.66 -17.40 13.51
C TRP A 720 5.85 -17.37 14.50
N PRO A 721 5.69 -17.56 15.83
CA PRO A 721 6.80 -17.76 16.74
C PRO A 721 7.58 -19.06 16.49
N GLU A 722 6.91 -20.19 16.23
CA GLU A 722 7.60 -21.44 15.82
C GLU A 722 8.37 -21.22 14.51
N ALA A 723 7.74 -20.58 13.51
CA ALA A 723 8.39 -20.25 12.25
C ALA A 723 9.60 -19.32 12.44
N LEU A 724 9.50 -18.34 13.35
CA LEU A 724 10.62 -17.45 13.69
C LEU A 724 11.74 -18.22 14.41
N LYS A 725 11.40 -19.22 15.22
CA LYS A 725 12.34 -20.08 15.94
C LYS A 725 13.18 -20.94 15.00
N GLU A 726 12.58 -21.52 13.96
CA GLU A 726 13.31 -22.32 12.96
C GLU A 726 14.48 -21.54 12.31
N ILE A 727 14.31 -20.24 12.09
CA ILE A 727 15.34 -19.39 11.46
C ILE A 727 16.23 -18.64 12.47
N THR A 728 15.68 -18.12 13.56
CA THR A 728 16.42 -17.27 14.53
C THR A 728 16.90 -18.01 15.78
N GLY A 729 16.31 -19.16 16.11
CA GLY A 729 16.47 -19.83 17.41
C GLY A 729 15.56 -19.29 18.53
N THR A 730 14.77 -18.23 18.30
CA THR A 730 13.86 -17.62 19.28
C THR A 730 12.43 -17.48 18.74
N GLU A 731 11.46 -17.63 19.63
CA GLU A 731 10.03 -17.39 19.36
C GLU A 731 9.66 -15.89 19.41
N LYS A 732 10.56 -15.03 19.91
CA LYS A 732 10.29 -13.61 20.14
C LYS A 732 10.79 -12.73 18.98
N LEU A 733 9.97 -11.77 18.60
CA LEU A 733 10.37 -10.61 17.80
C LEU A 733 11.40 -9.80 18.62
N ASP A 734 12.46 -9.28 18.02
CA ASP A 734 13.59 -8.67 18.76
C ASP A 734 14.24 -7.57 17.91
N ALA A 735 14.39 -6.37 18.49
CA ALA A 735 15.05 -5.24 17.83
C ALA A 735 16.58 -5.26 17.98
N THR A 736 17.16 -6.15 18.78
CA THR A 736 18.61 -6.21 19.03
C THR A 736 19.42 -6.34 17.73
N PRO A 737 19.08 -7.20 16.75
CA PRO A 737 19.81 -7.28 15.48
C PRO A 737 19.71 -6.00 14.64
N LEU A 738 18.57 -5.30 14.65
CA LEU A 738 18.43 -3.98 14.01
C LEU A 738 19.37 -2.96 14.67
N MET A 739 19.47 -2.98 16.00
CA MET A 739 20.35 -2.09 16.78
C MET A 739 21.85 -2.48 16.70
N GLU A 740 22.17 -3.72 16.34
CA GLU A 740 23.52 -4.14 15.94
C GLU A 740 23.88 -3.63 14.54
N TYR A 741 22.96 -3.71 13.58
CA TYR A 741 23.16 -3.21 12.22
C TYR A 741 23.43 -1.68 12.19
N TYR A 742 22.59 -0.90 12.86
CA TYR A 742 22.72 0.56 12.96
C TYR A 742 23.75 1.02 14.01
N ARG A 743 24.54 0.12 14.63
CA ARG A 743 25.52 0.47 15.67
C ARG A 743 26.50 1.59 15.28
N PRO A 744 27.15 1.57 14.09
CA PRO A 744 28.10 2.63 13.72
C PRO A 744 27.43 4.00 13.61
N LEU A 745 26.23 4.05 13.03
CA LEU A 745 25.43 5.27 12.95
C LEU A 745 25.00 5.77 14.34
N LEU A 746 24.55 4.87 15.22
CA LEU A 746 24.12 5.21 16.57
C LEU A 746 25.26 5.87 17.37
N ASP A 747 26.44 5.28 17.33
CA ASP A 747 27.59 5.77 18.10
C ASP A 747 28.22 7.02 17.47
N TRP A 748 28.15 7.17 16.14
CA TRP A 748 28.45 8.44 15.46
C TRP A 748 27.47 9.56 15.84
N LEU A 749 26.15 9.30 15.82
CA LEU A 749 25.12 10.28 16.16
C LEU A 749 25.27 10.78 17.60
N LYS A 750 25.54 9.87 18.56
CA LYS A 750 25.86 10.26 19.95
C LYS A 750 27.04 11.21 20.00
N ALA A 751 28.16 10.85 19.37
CA ALA A 751 29.38 11.64 19.40
C ALA A 751 29.19 13.04 18.77
N GLU A 752 28.48 13.13 17.63
CA GLU A 752 28.20 14.42 16.98
C GLU A 752 27.21 15.27 17.78
N ASN A 753 26.16 14.66 18.35
CA ASN A 753 25.20 15.38 19.19
C ASN A 753 25.84 15.88 20.50
N GLU A 754 26.68 15.07 21.16
CA GLU A 754 27.43 15.45 22.37
C GLU A 754 28.41 16.60 22.09
N LYS A 755 29.25 16.44 21.05
CA LYS A 755 30.20 17.46 20.53
C LYS A 755 29.53 18.79 20.20
N THR A 756 28.26 18.77 19.80
CA THR A 756 27.49 19.96 19.41
C THR A 756 26.47 20.40 20.45
N HIS A 757 26.50 19.78 21.63
CA HIS A 757 25.61 20.04 22.77
C HIS A 757 24.12 20.00 22.41
N THR A 758 23.76 19.14 21.46
CA THR A 758 22.39 18.97 20.97
C THR A 758 21.54 18.25 22.03
N TYR A 759 20.42 18.86 22.43
CA TYR A 759 19.48 18.25 23.37
C TYR A 759 18.83 17.00 22.78
N ILE A 760 18.75 15.92 23.56
CA ILE A 760 18.19 14.61 23.17
C ILE A 760 16.81 14.41 23.78
N GLY A 761 15.83 13.94 23.00
CA GLY A 761 14.42 13.87 23.41
C GLY A 761 13.62 15.12 23.02
N TRP A 762 12.35 15.23 23.44
CA TRP A 762 11.45 16.33 23.07
C TRP A 762 10.43 16.69 24.17
N ASP A 763 10.77 17.63 25.06
CA ASP A 763 9.94 17.93 26.24
C ASP A 763 9.15 19.24 26.09
N GLY A 764 7.84 19.10 25.85
CA GLY A 764 6.87 20.21 25.87
C GLY A 764 7.02 21.20 24.69
N PRO A 765 6.72 22.51 24.87
CA PRO A 765 6.80 23.48 23.78
C PRO A 765 8.24 23.71 23.29
N GLY A 766 9.21 23.58 24.20
CA GLY A 766 10.63 23.81 23.99
C GLY A 766 11.08 25.28 24.04
N THR A 767 12.39 25.47 24.04
CA THR A 767 13.11 26.74 24.00
C THR A 767 13.63 27.06 22.58
N PRO A 768 13.67 28.35 22.17
CA PRO A 768 14.26 28.73 20.88
C PRO A 768 15.77 28.40 20.79
N PHE A 769 16.24 28.13 19.58
CA PHE A 769 17.68 28.02 19.29
C PHE A 769 18.39 29.37 19.47
N GLU A 770 19.57 29.32 20.08
CA GLU A 770 20.56 30.40 20.02
C GLU A 770 21.32 30.35 18.68
N LYS A 771 21.81 31.50 18.21
CA LYS A 771 22.48 31.58 16.90
C LYS A 771 23.72 30.68 16.79
N SER A 772 24.38 30.38 17.92
CA SER A 772 25.54 29.48 18.03
C SER A 772 25.19 27.99 17.98
N GLU A 773 23.93 27.60 18.21
CA GLU A 773 23.48 26.20 18.20
C GLU A 773 23.08 25.74 16.79
N ILE A 774 22.61 26.69 15.97
CA ILE A 774 22.23 26.50 14.57
C ILE A 774 23.47 26.13 13.74
N PRO A 775 23.47 25.00 13.01
CA PRO A 775 24.56 24.67 12.11
C PRO A 775 24.51 25.53 10.84
N GLU A 776 25.67 25.95 10.35
CA GLU A 776 25.78 26.52 9.00
C GLU A 776 25.29 25.49 7.94
N PRO A 777 24.63 25.92 6.84
CA PRO A 777 24.20 25.03 5.78
C PRO A 777 25.38 24.25 5.17
N THR A 778 25.34 22.91 5.24
CA THR A 778 26.42 22.07 4.70
C THR A 778 26.21 21.77 3.23
N GLY A 779 26.79 22.62 2.39
CA GLY A 779 26.80 22.50 0.94
C GLY A 779 26.66 23.85 0.27
N ASN A 780 27.08 23.95 -1.00
CA ASN A 780 26.58 25.05 -1.81
C ASN A 780 25.06 24.92 -1.91
N LEU A 781 24.34 25.99 -1.63
CA LEU A 781 23.05 26.21 -2.27
C LEU A 781 23.32 26.39 -3.77
N GLY A 782 23.38 25.27 -4.50
CA GLY A 782 23.15 25.27 -5.94
C GLY A 782 21.80 25.94 -6.24
N PRO A 783 21.60 26.46 -7.47
CA PRO A 783 20.35 27.14 -7.81
C PRO A 783 19.16 26.30 -7.37
N SER A 784 18.26 26.92 -6.64
CA SER A 784 17.20 26.22 -5.92
C SER A 784 16.37 25.38 -6.89
N GLY A 785 15.90 24.21 -6.45
CA GLY A 785 15.10 23.29 -7.28
C GLY A 785 13.80 23.88 -7.85
N ALA A 786 13.48 25.12 -7.48
CA ALA A 786 12.50 25.98 -8.15
C ALA A 786 12.80 26.22 -9.64
N GLU A 787 14.04 26.10 -10.11
CA GLU A 787 14.38 26.25 -11.54
C GLU A 787 14.21 24.96 -12.38
N LEU A 788 13.93 23.80 -11.77
CA LEU A 788 13.77 22.52 -12.49
C LEU A 788 12.41 22.34 -13.18
N PHE A 789 11.46 23.24 -12.95
CA PHE A 789 10.21 23.33 -13.74
C PHE A 789 9.89 24.80 -14.04
N PRO A 790 10.45 25.38 -15.12
CA PRO A 790 9.95 26.64 -15.66
C PRO A 790 8.49 26.47 -16.08
N SER A 791 7.72 27.55 -16.11
CA SER A 791 6.28 27.44 -16.39
C SER A 791 6.01 26.91 -17.80
N ARG A 792 4.78 26.45 -18.05
CA ARG A 792 4.36 25.89 -19.35
C ARG A 792 4.44 26.89 -20.52
N GLU A 793 4.73 28.15 -20.24
CA GLU A 793 4.93 29.24 -21.22
C GLU A 793 6.42 29.57 -21.44
N GLU A 794 7.31 29.10 -20.55
CA GLU A 794 8.76 29.33 -20.55
C GLU A 794 9.57 28.13 -21.08
N VAL A 795 8.95 26.96 -21.27
CA VAL A 795 9.59 25.76 -21.84
C VAL A 795 9.13 25.45 -23.26
N SER A 796 9.90 24.63 -23.98
CA SER A 796 9.51 24.05 -25.26
C SER A 796 10.12 22.65 -25.43
N TYR A 797 9.35 21.74 -26.02
CA TYR A 797 9.80 20.37 -26.32
C TYR A 797 10.48 20.29 -27.69
N PRO A 798 11.24 19.23 -28.01
CA PRO A 798 11.84 19.06 -29.33
C PRO A 798 10.81 19.22 -30.45
N GLY A 799 11.17 19.96 -31.50
CA GLY A 799 10.28 20.33 -32.61
C GLY A 799 9.28 21.46 -32.33
N GLN A 800 9.19 22.00 -31.11
CA GLN A 800 8.37 23.17 -30.79
C GLN A 800 9.18 24.48 -30.90
N SER A 801 8.48 25.62 -30.99
CA SER A 801 9.13 26.92 -31.23
C SER A 801 9.59 27.62 -29.94
N CYS A 802 10.91 27.74 -29.78
CA CYS A 802 11.59 28.49 -28.72
C CYS A 802 11.83 29.98 -29.07
N GLY A 803 11.26 30.47 -30.19
CA GLY A 803 11.54 31.79 -30.76
C GLY A 803 11.10 33.01 -29.92
N ARG A 804 10.59 32.81 -28.70
CA ARG A 804 10.34 33.88 -27.70
C ARG A 804 11.33 33.83 -26.52
N GLY A 805 12.36 32.98 -26.60
CA GLY A 805 13.34 32.76 -25.54
C GLY A 805 13.04 31.60 -24.59
N GLN A 806 12.16 30.66 -24.99
CA GLN A 806 11.83 29.50 -24.15
C GLN A 806 12.97 28.49 -24.06
N ILE A 807 13.09 27.82 -22.92
CA ILE A 807 14.10 26.81 -22.64
C ILE A 807 13.69 25.48 -23.28
N CYS A 808 14.60 24.87 -24.04
CA CYS A 808 14.38 23.57 -24.66
C CYS A 808 14.63 22.42 -23.67
N LEU A 809 13.76 21.41 -23.69
CA LEU A 809 13.81 20.23 -22.82
C LEU A 809 14.10 18.94 -23.60
N LEU A 810 14.31 17.82 -22.89
CA LEU A 810 14.51 16.47 -23.45
C LEU A 810 15.66 16.44 -24.47
N ASP A 811 16.85 16.84 -24.02
CA ASP A 811 18.10 16.84 -24.77
C ASP A 811 18.03 17.53 -26.14
N SER A 812 17.41 18.72 -26.15
CA SER A 812 17.35 19.61 -27.30
C SER A 812 17.82 21.03 -26.96
N THR A 813 18.34 21.74 -27.95
CA THR A 813 18.80 23.13 -27.88
C THR A 813 18.01 24.02 -28.83
N CYS A 814 17.84 25.30 -28.48
CA CYS A 814 17.11 26.26 -29.31
C CYS A 814 17.98 26.76 -30.47
N ASN A 815 17.59 26.53 -31.72
CA ASN A 815 18.30 27.03 -32.89
C ASN A 815 18.03 28.53 -33.21
N GLY A 816 17.34 29.22 -32.30
CA GLY A 816 16.79 30.57 -32.49
C GLY A 816 15.33 30.60 -32.96
N THR A 817 14.78 29.47 -33.42
CA THR A 817 13.38 29.34 -33.85
C THR A 817 12.65 28.12 -33.29
N ILE A 818 13.30 26.96 -33.26
CA ILE A 818 12.77 25.69 -32.75
C ILE A 818 13.80 24.94 -31.89
N CYS A 819 13.32 24.05 -31.02
CA CYS A 819 14.14 23.12 -30.27
C CYS A 819 14.57 21.94 -31.16
N GLU A 820 15.87 21.76 -31.38
CA GLU A 820 16.46 20.67 -32.17
C GLU A 820 17.33 19.78 -31.28
N CYS A 821 17.36 18.48 -31.55
CA CYS A 821 18.08 17.52 -30.71
C CYS A 821 19.58 17.80 -30.66
N ASN A 822 20.19 17.62 -29.48
CA ASN A 822 21.61 17.84 -29.26
C ASN A 822 22.48 16.90 -30.12
N ASP A 823 23.71 17.33 -30.45
CA ASP A 823 24.66 16.57 -31.27
C ASP A 823 24.84 15.12 -30.77
N GLY A 824 24.64 14.16 -31.67
CA GLY A 824 24.71 12.73 -31.40
C GLY A 824 23.37 12.06 -31.09
N LEU A 825 22.28 12.82 -30.94
CA LEU A 825 20.93 12.28 -30.75
C LEU A 825 20.11 12.31 -32.04
N PHE A 826 19.28 11.28 -32.24
CA PHE A 826 18.40 11.15 -33.38
C PHE A 826 17.03 11.79 -33.11
N ALA A 827 16.56 12.65 -34.00
CA ALA A 827 15.26 13.31 -33.91
C ALA A 827 14.13 12.41 -34.45
N PHE A 828 13.54 11.59 -33.58
CA PHE A 828 12.45 10.69 -33.94
C PHE A 828 11.10 11.40 -33.89
N LYS A 829 10.30 11.31 -34.97
CA LYS A 829 8.96 11.88 -35.06
C LYS A 829 7.88 10.83 -34.86
N MET A 830 6.94 11.12 -33.97
CA MET A 830 5.63 10.46 -33.91
C MET A 830 4.55 11.53 -34.00
N GLY A 831 3.83 11.57 -35.12
CA GLY A 831 2.86 12.64 -35.43
C GLY A 831 3.49 14.03 -35.36
N HIS A 832 2.95 14.90 -34.51
CA HIS A 832 3.44 16.27 -34.30
C HIS A 832 4.51 16.40 -33.19
N SER A 833 4.81 15.33 -32.45
CA SER A 833 5.87 15.32 -31.42
C SER A 833 7.20 14.82 -31.97
N VAL A 834 8.30 15.46 -31.56
CA VAL A 834 9.67 14.97 -31.76
C VAL A 834 10.22 14.51 -30.41
N SER A 835 11.01 13.43 -30.42
CA SER A 835 11.78 12.95 -29.28
C SER A 835 13.23 12.74 -29.70
N CYS A 836 14.16 13.10 -28.82
CA CYS A 836 15.60 12.92 -29.04
C CYS A 836 16.03 11.57 -28.46
N LEU A 837 16.67 10.72 -29.26
CA LEU A 837 17.02 9.35 -28.89
C LEU A 837 18.52 9.07 -29.06
N PRO A 838 19.18 8.35 -28.13
CA PRO A 838 20.58 7.97 -28.26
C PRO A 838 20.74 6.83 -29.29
N GLY A 839 20.97 7.21 -30.54
CA GLY A 839 21.10 6.30 -31.68
C GLY A 839 19.89 6.32 -32.63
N ASP A 840 20.13 5.86 -33.87
CA ASP A 840 19.13 5.78 -34.93
C ASP A 840 18.14 4.61 -34.67
N PRO A 841 16.83 4.88 -34.45
CA PRO A 841 15.84 3.85 -34.18
C PRO A 841 15.71 2.79 -35.28
N ALA A 842 16.07 3.12 -36.53
CA ALA A 842 16.05 2.15 -37.62
C ALA A 842 17.00 0.97 -37.37
N GLN A 843 18.10 1.19 -36.64
CA GLN A 843 19.12 0.17 -36.35
C GLN A 843 18.68 -0.83 -35.28
N VAL A 844 17.65 -0.49 -34.48
CA VAL A 844 16.99 -1.38 -33.51
C VAL A 844 15.55 -1.74 -33.90
N GLY A 845 15.19 -1.54 -35.17
CA GLY A 845 13.98 -2.13 -35.79
C GLY A 845 12.81 -1.17 -36.08
N PHE A 846 12.90 0.13 -35.76
CA PHE A 846 11.78 1.08 -35.96
C PHE A 846 11.60 1.60 -37.40
N GLY A 847 12.50 1.23 -38.32
CA GLY A 847 12.42 1.60 -39.74
C GLY A 847 12.82 3.04 -40.10
N THR A 848 13.02 3.31 -41.38
CA THR A 848 13.59 4.57 -41.89
C THR A 848 12.55 5.49 -42.54
N GLY A 849 11.66 6.13 -41.75
CA GLY A 849 10.91 7.29 -42.25
C GLY A 849 9.60 7.67 -41.56
N SER A 850 9.62 8.86 -40.94
CA SER A 850 8.54 9.88 -40.78
C SER A 850 7.11 9.56 -40.34
N ASP A 851 6.47 8.45 -40.73
CA ASP A 851 5.00 8.32 -40.70
C ASP A 851 4.49 7.09 -39.95
N LEU A 852 4.76 7.04 -38.63
CA LEU A 852 4.16 6.07 -37.72
C LEU A 852 2.78 6.56 -37.25
N VAL A 853 1.79 6.42 -38.12
CA VAL A 853 0.39 6.84 -37.87
C VAL A 853 -0.30 5.88 -36.92
N ILE A 854 -0.24 6.15 -35.62
CA ILE A 854 -1.09 5.49 -34.62
C ILE A 854 -2.54 5.96 -34.85
N GLY A 855 -3.44 5.01 -35.10
CA GLY A 855 -4.79 5.30 -35.57
C GLY A 855 -5.69 5.98 -34.53
N LEU A 856 -5.85 7.29 -34.66
CA LEU A 856 -7.02 8.02 -34.18
C LEU A 856 -7.95 8.35 -35.35
N PHE A 857 -9.25 8.27 -35.10
CA PHE A 857 -10.36 8.25 -36.06
C PHE A 857 -10.22 9.15 -37.29
N SER A 858 -10.52 8.58 -38.46
CA SER A 858 -10.64 9.30 -39.72
C SER A 858 -11.81 10.29 -39.68
N HIS A 859 -11.52 11.57 -39.48
CA HIS A 859 -12.44 12.63 -39.88
C HIS A 859 -12.41 12.78 -41.40
N GLU A 860 -13.58 12.71 -42.03
CA GLU A 860 -13.74 13.02 -43.45
C GLU A 860 -13.32 14.47 -43.72
N THR A 861 -12.55 14.70 -44.78
CA THR A 861 -12.10 16.04 -45.17
C THR A 861 -13.21 16.76 -45.95
N PRO A 862 -13.71 17.92 -45.48
CA PRO A 862 -14.59 18.75 -46.29
C PRO A 862 -13.81 19.24 -47.51
N SER A 863 -14.28 18.90 -48.72
CA SER A 863 -13.64 19.36 -49.96
C SER A 863 -13.73 20.88 -50.08
N VAL A 864 -12.58 21.55 -50.21
CA VAL A 864 -12.51 23.00 -50.44
C VAL A 864 -12.92 23.30 -51.88
N SER A 865 -14.10 23.90 -52.06
CA SER A 865 -14.43 24.63 -53.29
C SER A 865 -13.71 25.98 -53.29
N ALA A 866 -13.03 26.31 -54.37
CA ALA A 866 -12.28 27.56 -54.49
C ALA A 866 -13.19 28.81 -54.50
N GLU A 867 -12.70 29.90 -53.91
CA GLU A 867 -13.26 31.25 -53.99
C GLU A 867 -12.18 32.20 -54.54
N PRO A 868 -12.51 33.17 -55.42
CA PRO A 868 -11.50 33.94 -56.16
C PRO A 868 -11.05 35.25 -55.50
N GLU A 869 -9.77 35.58 -55.67
CA GLU A 869 -9.20 36.92 -55.48
C GLU A 869 -9.48 37.84 -56.70
N PRO A 870 -9.23 39.17 -56.62
CA PRO A 870 -9.59 40.09 -55.52
C PRO A 870 -10.08 41.48 -56.05
N GLU A 871 -10.56 42.39 -55.18
CA GLU A 871 -10.43 43.85 -55.41
C GLU A 871 -10.14 44.62 -54.10
N PRO A 872 -9.36 45.73 -54.12
CA PRO A 872 -8.88 46.43 -52.92
C PRO A 872 -9.65 47.73 -52.58
N ILE A 873 -9.72 48.08 -51.29
CA ILE A 873 -10.24 49.37 -50.77
C ILE A 873 -9.28 49.90 -49.67
N PRO A 874 -9.00 51.22 -49.58
CA PRO A 874 -7.79 51.75 -48.92
C PRO A 874 -7.97 52.26 -47.47
N GLU A 875 -6.91 52.91 -46.97
CA GLU A 875 -6.66 53.43 -45.62
C GLU A 875 -7.75 54.36 -45.04
N GLY A 876 -7.95 54.32 -43.71
CA GLY A 876 -8.89 55.20 -42.99
C GLY A 876 -8.81 55.12 -41.46
N GLU A 877 -8.79 56.28 -40.81
CA GLU A 877 -8.42 56.57 -39.41
C GLU A 877 -9.29 55.98 -38.26
N THR A 878 -8.82 56.22 -37.03
CA THR A 878 -9.43 55.86 -35.72
C THR A 878 -10.33 56.98 -35.16
N PRO A 879 -11.00 56.88 -33.97
CA PRO A 879 -11.54 55.73 -33.23
C PRO A 879 -13.02 55.93 -32.71
N ALA A 880 -13.47 54.97 -31.89
CA ALA A 880 -14.40 55.11 -30.75
C ALA A 880 -15.93 55.15 -30.95
N LYS A 881 -16.64 54.45 -30.04
CA LYS A 881 -18.01 54.77 -29.57
C LYS A 881 -18.33 54.10 -28.23
N LYS A 882 -19.27 54.68 -27.48
CA LYS A 882 -19.85 54.14 -26.23
C LYS A 882 -21.26 53.59 -26.50
N ALA A 883 -21.66 52.61 -25.68
CA ALA A 883 -23.06 52.31 -25.29
C ALA A 883 -24.03 51.77 -26.38
N ALA A 884 -25.11 51.05 -26.05
CA ALA A 884 -25.40 50.20 -24.86
C ALA A 884 -26.67 49.35 -25.09
N THR A 885 -26.77 48.22 -24.37
CA THR A 885 -28.02 47.61 -23.85
C THR A 885 -29.25 47.47 -24.77
N THR A 886 -29.41 46.30 -25.42
CA THR A 886 -30.77 45.76 -25.72
C THR A 886 -30.88 44.23 -25.90
N TYR A 887 -29.79 43.45 -25.95
CA TYR A 887 -29.87 42.02 -26.34
C TYR A 887 -29.96 40.98 -25.20
N LEU A 888 -29.71 41.34 -23.94
CA LEU A 888 -29.63 40.38 -22.83
C LEU A 888 -30.99 39.87 -22.29
N ALA A 889 -32.10 40.54 -22.62
CA ALA A 889 -33.42 40.25 -22.03
C ALA A 889 -34.18 39.06 -22.68
N HIS A 890 -33.76 38.57 -23.85
CA HIS A 890 -34.42 37.44 -24.53
C HIS A 890 -33.65 36.12 -24.44
N VAL A 891 -32.32 36.16 -24.25
CA VAL A 891 -31.51 34.93 -24.13
C VAL A 891 -31.75 34.22 -22.79
N CYS A 892 -31.86 34.96 -21.68
CA CYS A 892 -32.09 34.36 -20.36
C CYS A 892 -33.43 33.64 -20.24
N LEU A 893 -34.50 34.13 -20.88
CA LEU A 893 -35.83 33.52 -20.75
C LEU A 893 -35.88 32.11 -21.39
N ILE A 894 -35.20 31.95 -22.53
CA ILE A 894 -35.13 30.67 -23.27
C ILE A 894 -34.31 29.63 -22.49
N LEU A 895 -33.18 30.04 -21.90
CA LEU A 895 -32.32 29.14 -21.11
C LEU A 895 -33.00 28.64 -19.82
N VAL A 896 -33.73 29.50 -19.11
CA VAL A 896 -34.43 29.12 -17.86
C VAL A 896 -35.55 28.11 -18.13
N CYS A 897 -36.34 28.30 -19.19
CA CYS A 897 -37.35 27.30 -19.59
C CYS A 897 -36.71 25.96 -20.04
N GLY A 898 -35.53 26.00 -20.66
CA GLY A 898 -34.78 24.81 -21.05
C GLY A 898 -34.34 23.94 -19.86
N LEU A 899 -33.78 24.54 -18.81
CA LEU A 899 -33.33 23.78 -17.62
C LEU A 899 -34.49 23.14 -16.86
N ILE A 900 -35.62 23.85 -16.71
CA ILE A 900 -36.79 23.33 -15.98
C ILE A 900 -37.37 22.08 -16.68
N ALA A 901 -37.37 22.06 -18.01
CA ALA A 901 -37.82 20.91 -18.80
C ALA A 901 -36.91 19.68 -18.70
N MET A 902 -35.61 19.84 -18.39
CA MET A 902 -34.70 18.72 -18.12
C MET A 902 -34.84 18.19 -16.70
N LEU A 903 -34.97 19.08 -15.70
CA LEU A 903 -35.06 18.68 -14.29
C LEU A 903 -36.32 17.86 -13.96
N GLN A 904 -37.43 18.03 -14.70
CA GLN A 904 -38.64 17.21 -14.53
C GLN A 904 -38.59 15.83 -15.22
N LYS A 905 -37.45 15.43 -15.82
CA LYS A 905 -37.22 14.06 -16.35
C LYS A 905 -36.13 13.28 -15.63
N ALA A 906 -35.57 13.82 -14.54
CA ALA A 906 -34.57 13.16 -13.70
C ALA A 906 -35.12 12.71 -12.33
N VAL A 907 -36.43 12.85 -12.10
CA VAL A 907 -37.12 12.42 -10.86
C VAL A 907 -38.46 11.76 -11.22
N LEU A 908 -38.39 10.51 -11.71
CA LEU A 908 -39.49 9.54 -11.78
C LEU A 908 -38.92 8.13 -11.98
#